data_AF-A0A7S2ZQ96-F1
#
_entry.id   AF-A0A7S2ZQ96-F1
#
_cell.length_a   1.000
_cell.length_b   1.000
_cell.length_c   1.000
_cell.angle_alpha   90.00
_cell.angle_beta   90.00
_cell.angle_gamma   90.00
#
_symmetry.space_group_name_H-M   'P 1'
#
loop_
_entity.id
_entity.type
_entity.pdbx_description
1 polymer ?
#
loop_
_entity_poly.entity_id
_entity_poly.type
_entity_poly.pdbx_seq_one_letter_code
_entity_poly.pdbx_strand_id
1 'polypeptide(L)'
;MTELNANCKVRYILRHHFTPCSEKVALDGFHVSVYLKRVDYVVVDDKNFTNQLFPYNDGLPPQNIRQRSPTRDGHSTLNDISAEGLQCLSLKVVNAARKAGDLDGLLGILEDFPSAAAAASGEMDWRCDDSEVERRKSGLFELEVLEGTEEFIVNNFALDWTNTPAVMECGAALALCKDALIGAGLSDSGHRLLRAFPETTSRSLRMDLSEVEPFYLTDIETDSSYVQYLSDWSLWAEGRLERFRFKANFITITITVVAAKYEHYGFMSLFQQVLSQGLPFRLGLILLCEGDEDVLSKKIIALTRYIQDVRDSRFDPFSFLGRVSYDGIVTDSELIKAAENVGVKLGGKSLDELVDEHAGYINEVNKLRTSLDLNLDDYTLFINGIVAEGNVMVYIDSEIDRIQESIRKHGAKRPSHDIVFSDVKTVLRRNPAAANDKAPRMKLAPLFINPKFKLALESVRYLQTATSPPVTLWLCGNVDSDETIRILEKYLEWFLESQEKGSEALESVRFGLLGVFESAEELLKRMGTKNVEGDELKKLVDDLLSRGEDSDDIRALLDRAVCESFPASVFLLVNGRYIGSRDVKDASDFELIVYGELALTAEDAAATLSTVSETTADQILLSANCIGVLRKACGSFSSASVDVENEAVSEFVFRREETEVEPWIQATAVASIANPLCPLRLRTLVTMSEMLHASVSFLAYPGAIYEGDVGTFAFSRRVVATEPSFDSRGIRSSWAERAVFYDLPQDKILTVSIGSPRNWLLESQAAAVDMDNIYLSRIPDEHQVCTTFPSICTIDGDIRAF
;
A
#
# COMPACT_ATOMS: atom_id res chain seq x y z
N MET A 1 -29.23 -26.20 -21.87
CA MET A 1 -28.37 -25.01 -21.70
C MET A 1 -27.22 -25.29 -20.73
N THR A 2 -27.48 -25.80 -19.52
CA THR A 2 -26.46 -26.38 -18.62
C THR A 2 -25.61 -27.48 -19.31
N GLU A 3 -26.22 -28.34 -20.12
CA GLU A 3 -25.51 -29.37 -20.91
C GLU A 3 -24.63 -28.82 -22.05
N LEU A 4 -24.93 -27.63 -22.58
CA LEU A 4 -24.13 -26.98 -23.64
C LEU A 4 -22.88 -26.29 -23.05
N ASN A 5 -22.98 -25.81 -21.80
CA ASN A 5 -21.86 -25.23 -21.06
C ASN A 5 -20.93 -26.32 -20.50
N ALA A 6 -21.48 -27.47 -20.10
CA ALA A 6 -20.70 -28.62 -19.60
C ALA A 6 -19.69 -29.18 -20.63
N ASN A 7 -19.89 -28.91 -21.92
CA ASN A 7 -19.00 -29.32 -23.01
C ASN A 7 -18.11 -28.16 -23.53
N CYS A 8 -18.03 -27.02 -22.83
CA CYS A 8 -17.19 -25.86 -23.18
C CYS A 8 -17.39 -25.26 -24.59
N LYS A 9 -18.53 -25.51 -25.26
CA LYS A 9 -18.78 -25.04 -26.64
C LYS A 9 -19.30 -23.61 -26.75
N VAL A 10 -19.85 -23.04 -25.66
CA VAL A 10 -20.46 -21.70 -25.65
C VAL A 10 -20.21 -21.02 -24.30
N ARG A 11 -19.63 -19.81 -24.31
CA ARG A 11 -19.52 -18.97 -23.10
C ARG A 11 -20.87 -18.34 -22.77
N TYR A 12 -21.47 -18.73 -21.64
CA TYR A 12 -22.74 -18.17 -21.18
C TYR A 12 -22.50 -16.97 -20.25
N ILE A 13 -22.98 -15.79 -20.65
CA ILE A 13 -22.91 -14.56 -19.85
C ILE A 13 -24.33 -14.16 -19.46
N LEU A 14 -24.62 -14.14 -18.15
CA LEU A 14 -25.89 -13.67 -17.63
C LEU A 14 -25.83 -12.15 -17.44
N ARG A 15 -26.65 -11.40 -18.18
CA ARG A 15 -26.86 -9.97 -17.95
C ARG A 15 -28.27 -9.75 -17.42
N HIS A 16 -28.40 -8.97 -16.35
CA HIS A 16 -29.70 -8.65 -15.79
C HIS A 16 -30.41 -7.61 -16.67
N HIS A 17 -31.67 -7.84 -16.97
CA HIS A 17 -32.55 -6.87 -17.62
C HIS A 17 -33.37 -6.18 -16.53
N PHE A 18 -33.13 -4.89 -16.31
CA PHE A 18 -33.84 -4.14 -15.29
C PHE A 18 -35.23 -3.72 -15.78
N THR A 19 -36.25 -3.95 -14.96
CA THR A 19 -37.57 -3.33 -15.14
C THR A 19 -37.57 -2.07 -14.27
N PRO A 20 -37.89 -0.88 -14.80
CA PRO A 20 -37.85 0.35 -14.02
C PRO A 20 -38.80 0.25 -12.82
N CYS A 21 -38.22 0.32 -11.62
CA CYS A 21 -38.94 0.37 -10.35
C CYS A 21 -38.74 1.77 -9.75
N SER A 22 -39.80 2.36 -9.20
CA SER A 22 -39.75 3.68 -8.54
C SER A 22 -39.38 3.61 -7.05
N GLU A 23 -39.12 2.41 -6.53
CA GLU A 23 -38.81 2.19 -5.12
C GLU A 23 -37.36 2.59 -4.82
N LYS A 24 -37.19 3.44 -3.81
CA LYS A 24 -35.87 3.92 -3.37
C LYS A 24 -35.19 2.87 -2.48
N VAL A 25 -33.87 2.80 -2.53
CA VAL A 25 -33.07 1.89 -1.71
C VAL A 25 -32.46 2.66 -0.54
N ALA A 26 -32.63 2.14 0.67
CA ALA A 26 -31.94 2.69 1.85
C ALA A 26 -30.45 2.29 1.79
N LEU A 27 -29.57 3.26 2.04
CA LEU A 27 -28.13 3.07 2.05
C LEU A 27 -27.61 3.10 3.48
N ASP A 28 -26.46 2.49 3.74
CA ASP A 28 -25.72 2.51 5.00
C ASP A 28 -24.24 2.84 4.76
N GLY A 29 -23.43 2.89 5.81
CA GLY A 29 -22.01 3.26 5.74
C GLY A 29 -21.74 4.75 5.95
N PHE A 30 -22.74 5.54 6.33
CA PHE A 30 -22.61 6.95 6.71
C PHE A 30 -22.67 7.13 8.23
N HIS A 31 -22.39 8.33 8.71
CA HIS A 31 -22.60 8.71 10.10
C HIS A 31 -23.35 10.03 10.22
N VAL A 32 -24.02 10.19 11.36
CA VAL A 32 -24.75 11.41 11.71
C VAL A 32 -24.21 11.90 13.04
N SER A 33 -23.93 13.20 13.11
CA SER A 33 -23.45 13.89 14.30
C SER A 33 -24.34 15.07 14.63
N VAL A 34 -24.79 15.14 15.88
CA VAL A 34 -25.63 16.22 16.40
C VAL A 34 -24.78 17.05 17.37
N TYR A 35 -24.47 18.28 16.97
CA TYR A 35 -23.62 19.21 17.71
C TYR A 35 -24.44 20.16 18.57
N LEU A 36 -23.86 20.59 19.68
CA LEU A 36 -24.35 21.70 20.49
C LEU A 36 -23.89 23.02 19.86
N LYS A 37 -24.84 23.83 19.37
CA LYS A 37 -24.50 25.13 18.77
C LYS A 37 -24.24 26.18 19.86
N ARG A 38 -23.10 26.87 19.80
CA ARG A 38 -22.80 28.02 20.68
C ARG A 38 -23.68 29.21 20.28
N VAL A 39 -24.30 29.84 21.27
CA VAL A 39 -25.39 30.81 21.09
C VAL A 39 -24.85 32.24 20.97
N ASP A 40 -23.95 32.50 20.03
CA ASP A 40 -23.38 33.84 19.91
C ASP A 40 -24.14 34.70 18.88
N TYR A 41 -24.77 34.08 17.88
CA TYR A 41 -25.63 34.76 16.89
C TYR A 41 -26.73 33.81 16.38
N VAL A 42 -27.99 34.10 16.70
CA VAL A 42 -29.16 33.44 16.09
C VAL A 42 -29.77 34.39 15.08
N VAL A 43 -29.65 34.08 13.79
CA VAL A 43 -30.51 34.67 12.75
C VAL A 43 -31.71 33.72 12.61
N VAL A 44 -32.86 34.15 13.10
CA VAL A 44 -34.12 33.41 12.95
C VAL A 44 -34.63 33.67 11.53
N ASP A 45 -34.63 32.64 10.67
CA ASP A 45 -35.30 32.70 9.37
C ASP A 45 -36.78 32.32 9.57
N ASP A 46 -37.68 33.30 9.54
CA ASP A 46 -39.13 33.17 9.79
C ASP A 46 -39.90 32.44 8.66
N LYS A 47 -39.33 31.37 8.10
CA LYS A 47 -40.04 30.50 7.17
C LYS A 47 -40.92 29.56 8.00
N ASN A 48 -42.24 29.66 7.81
CA ASN A 48 -43.21 28.74 8.40
C ASN A 48 -42.97 27.31 7.88
N PHE A 49 -42.16 26.52 8.58
CA PHE A 49 -42.02 25.07 8.39
C PHE A 49 -43.24 24.34 8.99
N THR A 50 -44.44 24.70 8.55
CA THR A 50 -45.64 23.89 8.78
C THR A 50 -45.82 23.01 7.57
N ASN A 51 -45.55 21.69 7.70
CA ASN A 51 -46.37 20.60 7.11
C ASN A 51 -45.77 19.17 7.13
N GLN A 52 -44.65 18.85 7.79
CA GLN A 52 -44.14 17.45 7.84
C GLN A 52 -43.56 17.00 9.19
N LEU A 53 -44.19 17.36 10.31
CA LEU A 53 -43.90 16.67 11.58
C LEU A 53 -44.60 15.31 11.58
N PHE A 54 -43.88 14.23 11.89
CA PHE A 54 -44.44 12.88 11.92
C PHE A 54 -44.94 12.53 13.33
N PRO A 55 -46.13 11.93 13.48
CA PRO A 55 -46.60 11.46 14.78
C PRO A 55 -45.67 10.36 15.31
N TYR A 56 -45.41 10.40 16.61
CA TYR A 56 -44.68 9.36 17.34
C TYR A 56 -45.40 8.00 17.17
N ASN A 57 -44.68 6.97 16.73
CA ASN A 57 -45.27 5.67 16.39
C ASN A 57 -44.60 4.55 17.21
N ASP A 58 -45.34 3.93 18.13
CA ASP A 58 -44.88 2.88 19.07
C ASP A 58 -44.49 1.53 18.39
N GLY A 59 -44.64 1.42 17.06
CA GLY A 59 -44.44 0.19 16.29
C GLY A 59 -42.99 -0.13 15.91
N LEU A 60 -42.02 0.25 16.74
CA LEU A 60 -40.61 -0.12 16.56
C LEU A 60 -40.46 -1.64 16.78
N PRO A 61 -39.89 -2.43 15.84
CA PRO A 61 -39.67 -3.85 16.10
C PRO A 61 -38.71 -4.01 17.29
N PRO A 62 -38.99 -4.94 18.22
CA PRO A 62 -38.15 -5.14 19.38
C PRO A 62 -36.98 -6.04 18.99
N GLN A 63 -35.75 -5.52 19.00
CA GLN A 63 -34.58 -6.36 19.27
C GLN A 63 -33.35 -5.52 19.70
N ASN A 64 -32.92 -5.80 20.94
CA ASN A 64 -31.57 -5.66 21.51
C ASN A 64 -30.81 -4.33 21.46
N ILE A 65 -31.46 -3.18 21.24
CA ILE A 65 -30.94 -1.93 21.80
C ILE A 65 -31.30 -1.95 23.28
N ARG A 66 -30.30 -2.02 24.18
CA ARG A 66 -30.50 -1.98 25.65
C ARG A 66 -31.59 -0.94 25.95
N GLN A 67 -32.76 -1.41 26.38
CA GLN A 67 -33.91 -0.58 26.68
C GLN A 67 -33.52 0.43 27.77
N ARG A 68 -33.11 1.64 27.37
CA ARG A 68 -33.49 2.81 28.16
C ARG A 68 -34.93 3.06 27.79
N SER A 69 -35.82 2.64 28.69
CA SER A 69 -37.19 3.13 28.68
C SER A 69 -37.11 4.65 28.70
N PRO A 70 -37.95 5.38 27.95
CA PRO A 70 -38.07 6.82 28.17
C PRO A 70 -38.48 6.99 29.62
N THR A 71 -37.57 7.46 30.47
CA THR A 71 -37.92 7.81 31.84
C THR A 71 -38.94 8.92 31.73
N ARG A 72 -40.18 8.61 32.10
CA ARG A 72 -41.35 9.49 32.04
C ARG A 72 -41.25 10.70 33.00
N ASP A 73 -40.10 10.87 33.65
CA ASP A 73 -39.80 11.87 34.65
C ASP A 73 -38.51 12.62 34.26
N GLY A 74 -38.66 13.85 33.75
CA GLY A 74 -37.58 14.82 33.58
C GLY A 74 -36.95 14.86 32.18
N HIS A 75 -37.20 15.95 31.45
CA HIS A 75 -36.42 16.30 30.26
C HIS A 75 -34.92 16.35 30.61
N SER A 76 -34.05 15.81 29.75
CA SER A 76 -32.59 15.81 29.95
C SER A 76 -32.04 17.24 29.82
N THR A 77 -31.96 17.97 30.92
CA THR A 77 -31.25 19.25 30.98
C THR A 77 -29.74 19.00 31.01
N LEU A 78 -29.01 19.52 30.03
CA LEU A 78 -27.55 19.38 29.98
C LEU A 78 -26.88 20.55 30.71
N ASN A 79 -26.24 20.26 31.84
CA ASN A 79 -25.49 21.26 32.60
C ASN A 79 -24.25 21.73 31.82
N ASP A 80 -23.95 23.03 31.91
CA ASP A 80 -22.74 23.60 31.33
C ASP A 80 -21.49 23.12 32.09
N ILE A 81 -20.43 22.79 31.36
CA ILE A 81 -19.16 22.33 31.93
C ILE A 81 -18.31 23.55 32.30
N SER A 82 -17.92 23.68 33.57
CA SER A 82 -17.05 24.77 34.02
C SER A 82 -15.58 24.56 33.58
N ALA A 83 -14.78 25.63 33.56
CA ALA A 83 -13.34 25.53 33.26
C ALA A 83 -12.60 24.57 34.21
N GLU A 84 -12.98 24.52 35.50
CA GLU A 84 -12.46 23.56 36.47
C GLU A 84 -12.94 22.12 36.18
N GLY A 85 -14.16 21.96 35.67
CA GLY A 85 -14.74 20.68 35.28
C GLY A 85 -14.11 20.06 34.03
N LEU A 86 -13.42 20.86 33.20
CA LEU A 86 -12.65 20.39 32.05
C LEU A 86 -11.31 19.74 32.47
N GLN A 87 -10.77 20.10 33.63
CA GLN A 87 -9.52 19.53 34.11
C GLN A 87 -9.65 18.01 34.29
N CYS A 88 -8.79 17.27 33.59
CA CYS A 88 -8.78 15.80 33.58
C CYS A 88 -10.10 15.15 33.12
N LEU A 89 -10.96 15.86 32.38
CA LEU A 89 -12.25 15.33 31.91
C LEU A 89 -12.09 14.01 31.14
N SER A 90 -11.10 13.92 30.24
CA SER A 90 -10.82 12.71 29.48
C SER A 90 -10.50 11.51 30.39
N LEU A 91 -9.69 11.70 31.43
CA LEU A 91 -9.41 10.67 32.45
C LEU A 91 -10.67 10.25 33.21
N LYS A 92 -11.52 11.21 33.60
CA LYS A 92 -12.79 10.91 34.27
C LYS A 92 -13.71 10.08 33.38
N VAL A 93 -13.77 10.37 32.08
CA VAL A 93 -14.54 9.60 31.09
C VAL A 93 -13.95 8.20 30.90
N VAL A 94 -12.62 8.04 30.79
CA VAL A 94 -11.96 6.70 30.78
C VAL A 94 -12.38 5.92 32.04
N ASN A 95 -12.29 6.52 33.22
CA ASN A 95 -12.63 5.87 34.48
C ASN A 95 -14.12 5.48 34.55
N ALA A 96 -15.02 6.32 34.04
CA ALA A 96 -16.43 6.00 33.91
C ALA A 96 -16.66 4.82 32.96
N ALA A 97 -15.97 4.78 31.82
CA ALA A 97 -16.01 3.65 30.90
C ALA A 97 -15.47 2.36 31.52
N ARG A 98 -14.41 2.44 32.32
CA ARG A 98 -13.88 1.30 33.08
C ARG A 98 -14.88 0.74 34.08
N LYS A 99 -15.65 1.60 34.75
CA LYS A 99 -16.75 1.16 35.64
C LYS A 99 -17.84 0.41 34.86
N ALA A 100 -18.06 0.74 33.59
CA ALA A 100 -19.00 0.02 32.71
C ALA A 100 -18.48 -1.36 32.29
N GLY A 101 -17.15 -1.53 32.17
CA GLY A 101 -16.46 -2.82 32.15
C GLY A 101 -16.34 -3.51 30.79
N ASP A 102 -17.08 -3.06 29.76
CA ASP A 102 -17.08 -3.63 28.41
C ASP A 102 -16.88 -2.57 27.32
N LEU A 103 -16.50 -3.03 26.13
CA LEU A 103 -16.28 -2.18 24.94
C LEU A 103 -17.59 -1.53 24.45
N ASP A 104 -18.74 -2.18 24.68
CA ASP A 104 -20.07 -1.62 24.42
C ASP A 104 -20.44 -0.48 25.36
N GLY A 105 -20.05 -0.57 26.63
CA GLY A 105 -20.23 0.48 27.63
C GLY A 105 -19.41 1.71 27.28
N LEU A 106 -18.16 1.53 26.84
CA LEU A 106 -17.36 2.61 26.29
C LEU A 106 -18.02 3.24 25.06
N LEU A 107 -18.52 2.42 24.13
CA LEU A 107 -19.22 2.92 22.94
C LEU A 107 -20.45 3.75 23.30
N GLY A 108 -21.29 3.29 24.22
CA GLY A 108 -22.46 4.06 24.66
C GLY A 108 -22.11 5.38 25.34
N ILE A 109 -21.00 5.44 26.08
CA ILE A 109 -20.48 6.67 26.69
C ILE A 109 -19.99 7.65 25.62
N LEU A 110 -19.25 7.16 24.61
CA LEU A 110 -18.68 8.02 23.57
C LEU A 110 -19.71 8.45 22.52
N GLU A 111 -20.69 7.60 22.17
CA GLU A 111 -21.77 7.95 21.24
C GLU A 111 -22.63 9.11 21.79
N ASP A 112 -22.75 9.23 23.12
CA ASP A 112 -23.43 10.32 23.83
C ASP A 112 -22.46 11.18 24.65
N PHE A 113 -21.25 11.41 24.11
CA PHE A 113 -20.16 12.08 24.82
C PHE A 113 -20.55 13.39 25.51
N PRO A 114 -21.34 14.31 24.93
CA PRO A 114 -21.70 15.56 25.62
C PRO A 114 -22.41 15.33 26.97
N SER A 115 -23.32 14.35 27.03
CA SER A 115 -24.01 13.98 28.26
C SER A 115 -23.08 13.28 29.25
N ALA A 116 -22.22 12.40 28.77
CA ALA A 116 -21.23 11.72 29.60
C ALA A 116 -20.20 12.68 30.19
N ALA A 117 -19.74 13.65 29.41
CA ALA A 117 -18.82 14.69 29.82
C ALA A 117 -19.42 15.59 30.90
N ALA A 118 -20.68 16.02 30.73
CA ALA A 118 -21.38 16.79 31.75
C ALA A 118 -21.51 16.00 33.06
N ALA A 119 -21.87 14.71 33.00
CA ALA A 119 -21.96 13.86 34.18
C ALA A 119 -20.58 13.64 34.86
N ALA A 120 -19.54 13.36 34.09
CA ALA A 120 -18.19 13.12 34.58
C ALA A 120 -17.54 14.39 35.17
N SER A 121 -17.86 15.58 34.64
CA SER A 121 -17.33 16.86 35.13
C SER A 121 -17.71 17.12 36.60
N GLY A 122 -18.90 16.67 37.01
CA GLY A 122 -19.43 16.82 38.37
C GLY A 122 -18.88 15.80 39.37
N GLU A 123 -18.20 14.73 38.92
CA GLU A 123 -17.50 13.81 39.82
C GLU A 123 -16.21 14.47 40.33
N MET A 124 -16.10 14.58 41.66
CA MET A 124 -14.91 15.08 42.34
C MET A 124 -13.92 13.92 42.52
N ASP A 125 -12.84 13.91 41.75
CA ASP A 125 -11.80 12.88 41.85
C ASP A 125 -10.55 13.48 42.51
N TRP A 126 -10.14 12.92 43.64
CA TRP A 126 -8.97 13.37 44.41
C TRP A 126 -7.63 12.95 43.78
N ARG A 127 -7.65 12.12 42.74
CA ARG A 127 -6.48 11.55 42.05
C ARG A 127 -6.02 12.30 40.80
N CYS A 128 -6.65 13.43 40.47
CA CYS A 128 -6.16 14.31 39.42
C CYS A 128 -5.02 15.20 39.97
N ASP A 129 -3.93 14.58 40.44
CA ASP A 129 -2.68 15.29 40.71
C ASP A 129 -1.90 15.38 39.40
N ASP A 130 -1.35 16.55 39.09
CA ASP A 130 -0.60 16.82 37.86
C ASP A 130 0.56 15.81 37.70
N SER A 131 1.12 15.33 38.82
CA SER A 131 2.19 14.32 38.85
C SER A 131 1.78 12.95 38.31
N GLU A 132 0.52 12.52 38.49
CA GLU A 132 0.04 11.20 38.02
C GLU A 132 -0.39 11.24 36.56
N VAL A 133 -0.87 12.40 36.10
CA VAL A 133 -1.13 12.70 34.68
C VAL A 133 0.19 12.72 33.91
N GLU A 134 1.21 13.41 34.43
CA GLU A 134 2.54 13.48 33.80
C GLU A 134 3.24 12.11 33.78
N ARG A 135 3.08 11.29 34.84
CA ARG A 135 3.58 9.91 34.89
C ARG A 135 2.92 9.02 33.83
N ARG A 136 1.60 9.15 33.65
CA ARG A 136 0.84 8.40 32.63
C ARG A 136 1.19 8.85 31.21
N LYS A 137 1.36 10.17 31.00
CA LYS A 137 1.87 10.73 29.73
C LYS A 137 3.28 10.25 29.42
N SER A 138 4.17 10.17 30.41
CA SER A 138 5.54 9.67 30.22
C SER A 138 5.57 8.21 29.78
N GLY A 139 4.71 7.35 30.34
CA GLY A 139 4.59 5.94 29.90
C GLY A 139 4.01 5.78 28.48
N LEU A 140 3.13 6.70 28.05
CA LEU A 140 2.65 6.77 26.67
C LEU A 140 3.74 7.30 25.70
N PHE A 141 4.59 8.21 26.16
CA PHE A 141 5.72 8.77 25.40
C PHE A 141 6.86 7.75 25.20
N GLU A 142 7.13 6.90 26.19
CA GLU A 142 8.08 5.78 26.08
C GLU A 142 7.65 4.69 25.07
N LEU A 143 6.37 4.64 24.72
CA LEU A 143 5.79 3.68 23.77
C LEU A 143 5.72 4.20 22.32
N GLU A 144 6.33 5.36 22.02
CA GLU A 144 6.25 6.03 20.71
C GLU A 144 4.81 6.31 20.22
N VAL A 145 3.81 6.19 21.10
CA VAL A 145 2.44 6.67 20.87
C VAL A 145 2.48 8.19 21.01
N LEU A 146 3.03 8.85 20.00
CA LEU A 146 3.02 10.30 19.88
C LEU A 146 1.60 10.82 20.12
N GLU A 147 1.46 11.96 20.80
CA GLU A 147 0.22 12.74 20.80
C GLU A 147 -0.11 13.08 19.32
N GLY A 148 -0.88 12.22 18.64
CA GLY A 148 -1.21 12.35 17.22
C GLY A 148 -1.16 11.07 16.37
N THR A 149 -0.60 9.94 16.84
CA THR A 149 -0.59 8.67 16.08
C THR A 149 -1.85 7.85 16.31
N GLU A 150 -3.00 8.45 16.00
CA GLU A 150 -4.27 7.75 16.01
C GLU A 150 -4.42 6.83 14.80
N GLU A 151 -4.10 5.56 14.99
CA GLU A 151 -4.15 4.55 13.93
C GLU A 151 -5.29 3.55 14.14
N PHE A 152 -5.76 3.00 13.02
CA PHE A 152 -6.68 1.87 12.99
C PHE A 152 -5.97 0.71 12.29
N ILE A 153 -5.60 -0.29 13.07
CA ILE A 153 -4.68 -1.36 12.67
C ILE A 153 -5.46 -2.66 12.53
N VAL A 154 -5.27 -3.39 11.44
CA VAL A 154 -5.83 -4.74 11.25
C VAL A 154 -4.71 -5.68 10.81
N ASN A 155 -4.37 -6.69 11.63
CA ASN A 155 -3.24 -7.60 11.39
C ASN A 155 -1.95 -6.87 10.93
N ASN A 156 -1.60 -5.77 11.61
CA ASN A 156 -0.48 -4.86 11.32
C ASN A 156 -0.60 -3.95 10.09
N PHE A 157 -1.74 -3.92 9.41
CA PHE A 157 -2.01 -2.94 8.34
C PHE A 157 -2.74 -1.72 8.89
N ALA A 158 -2.26 -0.52 8.59
CA ALA A 158 -2.94 0.71 8.95
C ALA A 158 -4.02 1.05 7.90
N LEU A 159 -5.28 1.13 8.34
CA LEU A 159 -6.45 1.38 7.50
C LEU A 159 -7.07 2.75 7.76
N ASP A 160 -7.59 3.35 6.69
CA ASP A 160 -8.51 4.47 6.80
C ASP A 160 -9.91 3.96 7.20
N TRP A 161 -10.18 3.95 8.51
CA TRP A 161 -11.45 3.53 9.10
C TRP A 161 -12.66 4.40 8.68
N THR A 162 -12.43 5.59 8.11
CA THR A 162 -13.52 6.43 7.56
C THR A 162 -14.05 5.89 6.23
N ASN A 163 -13.26 5.07 5.53
CA ASN A 163 -13.62 4.44 4.27
C ASN A 163 -14.14 3.01 4.52
N THR A 164 -15.45 2.87 4.80
CA THR A 164 -16.10 1.57 5.05
C THR A 164 -15.79 0.51 3.96
N PRO A 165 -15.85 0.83 2.64
CA PRO A 165 -15.41 -0.09 1.59
C PRO A 165 -14.00 -0.65 1.77
N ALA A 166 -13.01 0.19 2.12
CA ALA A 166 -11.62 -0.27 2.30
C ALA A 166 -11.48 -1.24 3.48
N VAL A 167 -12.19 -1.00 4.58
CA VAL A 167 -12.23 -1.91 5.73
C VAL A 167 -12.82 -3.28 5.33
N MET A 168 -13.90 -3.27 4.54
CA MET A 168 -14.53 -4.50 4.04
C MET A 168 -13.67 -5.23 3.01
N GLU A 169 -12.99 -4.52 2.12
CA GLU A 169 -12.04 -5.09 1.15
C GLU A 169 -10.87 -5.77 1.85
N CYS A 170 -10.30 -5.15 2.89
CA CYS A 170 -9.25 -5.75 3.70
C CYS A 170 -9.76 -6.99 4.46
N GLY A 171 -10.96 -6.92 5.07
CA GLY A 171 -11.58 -8.08 5.72
C GLY A 171 -11.83 -9.25 4.77
N ALA A 172 -12.32 -8.98 3.55
CA ALA A 172 -12.51 -9.99 2.52
C ALA A 172 -11.18 -10.59 2.05
N ALA A 173 -10.12 -9.79 1.92
CA ALA A 173 -8.78 -10.26 1.58
C ALA A 173 -8.23 -11.18 2.69
N LEU A 174 -8.37 -10.80 3.96
CA LEU A 174 -7.95 -11.61 5.11
C LEU A 174 -8.69 -12.95 5.18
N ALA A 175 -10.00 -12.96 4.93
CA ALA A 175 -10.77 -14.20 4.87
C ALA A 175 -10.28 -15.13 3.76
N LEU A 176 -10.00 -14.59 2.57
CA LEU A 176 -9.45 -15.37 1.45
C LEU A 176 -8.05 -15.91 1.78
N CYS A 177 -7.19 -15.13 2.42
CA CYS A 177 -5.87 -15.56 2.87
C CYS A 177 -5.96 -16.64 3.95
N LYS A 178 -6.88 -16.50 4.91
CA LYS A 178 -7.18 -17.53 5.91
C LYS A 178 -7.54 -18.85 5.24
N ASP A 179 -8.49 -18.84 4.30
CA ASP A 179 -8.94 -20.06 3.64
C ASP A 179 -7.80 -20.69 2.79
N ALA A 180 -6.97 -19.86 2.16
CA ALA A 180 -5.79 -20.32 1.43
C ALA A 180 -4.79 -21.05 2.33
N LEU A 181 -4.43 -20.44 3.47
CA LEU A 181 -3.47 -21.00 4.42
C LEU A 181 -4.01 -22.28 5.07
N ILE A 182 -5.30 -22.32 5.42
CA ILE A 182 -5.96 -23.55 5.89
C ILE A 182 -5.90 -24.63 4.81
N GLY A 183 -6.18 -24.30 3.55
CA GLY A 183 -6.08 -25.23 2.42
C GLY A 183 -4.66 -25.79 2.20
N ALA A 184 -3.64 -25.03 2.61
CA ALA A 184 -2.22 -25.41 2.62
C ALA A 184 -1.80 -26.27 3.83
N GLY A 185 -2.72 -26.55 4.75
CA GLY A 185 -2.45 -27.29 5.99
C GLY A 185 -1.95 -26.42 7.15
N LEU A 186 -2.09 -25.09 7.08
CA LEU A 186 -1.65 -24.15 8.12
C LEU A 186 -2.82 -23.68 9.02
N SER A 187 -3.63 -24.61 9.53
CA SER A 187 -4.80 -24.26 10.36
C SER A 187 -4.43 -23.63 11.71
N ASP A 188 -3.39 -24.16 12.36
CA ASP A 188 -3.07 -23.84 13.77
C ASP A 188 -1.99 -22.77 13.88
N SER A 189 -1.41 -22.36 12.76
CA SER A 189 -0.23 -21.52 12.72
C SER A 189 -0.32 -20.41 11.68
N GLY A 190 -1.25 -20.52 10.72
CA GLY A 190 -1.48 -19.51 9.69
C GLY A 190 -1.89 -18.13 10.23
N HIS A 191 -2.62 -18.08 11.34
CA HIS A 191 -2.97 -16.80 11.98
C HIS A 191 -1.72 -16.04 12.47
N ARG A 192 -0.69 -16.74 12.96
CA ARG A 192 0.59 -16.13 13.35
C ARG A 192 1.34 -15.59 12.14
N LEU A 193 1.29 -16.28 10.98
CA LEU A 193 1.89 -15.80 9.74
C LEU A 193 1.27 -14.48 9.28
N LEU A 194 -0.07 -14.39 9.29
CA LEU A 194 -0.76 -13.16 8.88
C LEU A 194 -0.40 -11.96 9.78
N ARG A 195 -0.01 -12.20 11.03
CA ARG A 195 0.46 -11.17 11.96
C ARG A 195 1.97 -10.91 11.90
N ALA A 196 2.75 -11.89 11.49
CA ALA A 196 4.21 -11.81 11.52
C ALA A 196 4.82 -11.37 10.18
N PHE A 197 4.00 -10.95 9.21
CA PHE A 197 4.51 -10.39 7.97
C PHE A 197 5.28 -9.10 8.30
N PRO A 198 6.60 -9.06 8.04
CA PRO A 198 7.41 -7.89 8.35
C PRO A 198 6.95 -6.71 7.50
N GLU A 199 7.27 -5.49 7.96
CA GLU A 199 7.43 -4.37 7.04
C GLU A 199 8.44 -4.81 5.98
N THR A 200 7.95 -5.18 4.80
CA THR A 200 8.85 -5.47 3.69
C THR A 200 9.48 -4.11 3.34
N THR A 201 10.65 -3.80 3.91
CA THR A 201 11.52 -2.75 3.36
C THR A 201 11.69 -3.16 1.92
N SER A 202 11.07 -2.44 0.99
CA SER A 202 11.04 -2.81 -0.43
C SER A 202 12.48 -3.07 -0.87
N ARG A 203 12.88 -4.35 -0.94
CA ARG A 203 14.20 -4.74 -1.39
C ARG A 203 14.18 -4.48 -2.89
N SER A 204 14.46 -3.24 -3.25
CA SER A 204 14.45 -2.83 -4.64
C SER A 204 15.68 -3.43 -5.29
N LEU A 205 15.51 -4.06 -6.46
CA LEU A 205 16.65 -4.51 -7.26
C LEU A 205 17.53 -3.31 -7.57
N ARG A 206 18.83 -3.43 -7.27
CA ARG A 206 19.80 -2.39 -7.61
C ARG A 206 20.35 -2.67 -9.00
N MET A 207 20.36 -1.65 -9.83
CA MET A 207 21.01 -1.68 -11.13
C MET A 207 22.50 -1.38 -10.93
N ASP A 208 23.34 -2.23 -11.50
CA ASP A 208 24.77 -1.95 -11.57
C ASP A 208 25.03 -0.91 -12.67
N LEU A 209 25.55 0.25 -12.26
CA LEU A 209 25.91 1.36 -13.15
C LEU A 209 27.43 1.43 -13.37
N SER A 210 28.20 0.49 -12.82
CA SER A 210 29.67 0.56 -12.78
C SER A 210 30.32 0.40 -14.16
N GLU A 211 29.60 -0.12 -15.16
CA GLU A 211 30.11 -0.23 -16.54
C GLU A 211 30.36 1.14 -17.19
N VAL A 212 29.71 2.20 -16.71
CA VAL A 212 29.83 3.56 -17.26
C VAL A 212 30.18 4.52 -16.13
N GLU A 213 31.31 5.21 -16.23
CA GLU A 213 31.65 6.25 -15.26
C GLU A 213 30.70 7.46 -15.41
N PRO A 214 29.89 7.80 -14.39
CA PRO A 214 29.05 8.99 -14.43
C PRO A 214 29.88 10.26 -14.29
N PHE A 215 29.42 11.34 -14.92
CA PHE A 215 29.93 12.68 -14.65
C PHE A 215 29.49 13.11 -13.25
N TYR A 216 30.40 13.10 -12.29
CA TYR A 216 30.10 13.54 -10.92
C TYR A 216 30.25 15.05 -10.76
N LEU A 217 29.21 15.71 -10.24
CA LEU A 217 29.25 17.13 -9.90
C LEU A 217 29.81 17.37 -8.50
N THR A 218 29.44 16.51 -7.55
CA THR A 218 29.83 16.60 -6.13
C THR A 218 30.60 15.37 -5.69
N ASP A 219 31.46 15.57 -4.69
CA ASP A 219 32.13 14.49 -3.96
C ASP A 219 32.31 14.93 -2.51
N ILE A 220 31.54 14.30 -1.65
CA ILE A 220 31.37 14.71 -0.26
C ILE A 220 32.66 14.51 0.55
N GLU A 221 33.53 13.61 0.11
CA GLU A 221 34.78 13.30 0.81
C GLU A 221 35.88 14.32 0.49
N THR A 222 35.91 14.83 -0.75
CA THR A 222 36.99 15.70 -1.24
C THR A 222 36.63 17.18 -1.34
N ASP A 223 35.36 17.52 -1.56
CA ASP A 223 34.94 18.90 -1.79
C ASP A 223 35.07 19.77 -0.54
N SER A 224 35.61 20.98 -0.74
CA SER A 224 35.83 21.95 0.34
C SER A 224 34.54 22.38 1.05
N SER A 225 33.40 22.35 0.35
CA SER A 225 32.07 22.70 0.88
C SER A 225 31.60 21.79 2.02
N TYR A 226 32.11 20.56 2.11
CA TYR A 226 31.70 19.57 3.11
C TYR A 226 32.74 19.34 4.21
N VAL A 227 33.77 20.19 4.30
CA VAL A 227 34.83 20.07 5.32
C VAL A 227 34.29 20.12 6.75
N GLN A 228 33.21 20.87 6.97
CA GLN A 228 32.57 21.01 8.28
C GLN A 228 31.77 19.77 8.72
N TYR A 229 31.56 18.79 7.84
CA TYR A 229 30.73 17.62 8.14
C TYR A 229 31.56 16.58 8.89
N LEU A 230 30.92 15.89 9.83
CA LEU A 230 31.56 14.86 10.63
C LEU A 230 31.56 13.52 9.89
N SER A 231 32.57 12.69 10.14
CA SER A 231 32.76 11.38 9.51
C SER A 231 32.75 10.22 10.52
N ASP A 232 32.13 10.43 11.69
CA ASP A 232 32.00 9.39 12.73
C ASP A 232 30.76 8.53 12.47
N TRP A 233 30.97 7.36 11.86
CA TRP A 233 29.92 6.43 11.48
C TRP A 233 29.14 5.87 12.66
N SER A 234 29.79 5.70 13.82
CA SER A 234 29.13 5.16 15.01
C SER A 234 28.13 6.16 15.57
N LEU A 235 28.54 7.44 15.72
CA LEU A 235 27.64 8.49 16.18
C LEU A 235 26.48 8.76 15.20
N TRP A 236 26.73 8.62 13.90
CA TRP A 236 25.69 8.77 12.89
C TRP A 236 24.68 7.61 12.93
N ALA A 237 25.14 6.37 13.06
CA ALA A 237 24.26 5.19 13.18
C ALA A 237 23.43 5.19 14.47
N GLU A 238 23.95 5.76 15.56
CA GLU A 238 23.20 5.98 16.81
C GLU A 238 22.18 7.13 16.71
N GLY A 239 22.09 7.84 15.57
CA GLY A 239 21.19 8.98 15.40
C GLY A 239 21.62 10.23 16.19
N ARG A 240 22.87 10.28 16.66
CA ARG A 240 23.39 11.40 17.48
C ARG A 240 23.99 12.54 16.64
N LEU A 241 24.12 12.33 15.33
CA LEU A 241 24.47 13.34 14.35
C LEU A 241 23.25 13.67 13.49
N GLU A 242 23.22 14.88 12.91
CA GLU A 242 22.19 15.25 11.94
C GLU A 242 22.18 14.27 10.76
N ARG A 243 21.00 13.69 10.46
CA ARG A 243 20.80 12.67 9.41
C ARG A 243 21.46 13.04 8.09
N PHE A 244 21.33 14.29 7.66
CA PHE A 244 21.81 14.81 6.37
C PHE A 244 23.09 15.66 6.46
N ARG A 245 23.91 15.57 7.52
CA ARG A 245 25.20 16.29 7.58
C ARG A 245 26.36 15.37 7.93
N PHE A 246 26.55 14.34 7.10
CA PHE A 246 27.59 13.34 7.25
C PHE A 246 28.58 13.38 6.08
N LYS A 247 29.89 13.31 6.37
CA LYS A 247 30.97 13.46 5.40
C LYS A 247 31.37 12.12 4.77
N ALA A 248 30.52 11.57 3.91
CA ALA A 248 30.83 10.38 3.13
C ALA A 248 30.00 10.27 1.86
N ASN A 249 30.51 9.55 0.85
CA ASN A 249 29.81 9.25 -0.39
C ASN A 249 28.93 7.99 -0.25
N PHE A 250 27.84 8.07 0.53
CA PHE A 250 26.97 6.91 0.76
C PHE A 250 25.59 7.01 0.09
N ILE A 251 25.15 8.21 -0.29
CA ILE A 251 23.99 8.42 -1.17
C ILE A 251 24.50 8.98 -2.49
N THR A 252 24.44 8.15 -3.52
CA THR A 252 24.73 8.53 -4.90
C THR A 252 23.43 8.62 -5.70
N ILE A 253 23.18 9.82 -6.22
CA ILE A 253 22.03 10.12 -7.07
C ILE A 253 22.54 10.25 -8.50
N THR A 254 22.24 9.28 -9.36
CA THR A 254 22.65 9.27 -10.76
C THR A 254 21.44 9.53 -11.65
N ILE A 255 21.52 10.52 -12.53
CA ILE A 255 20.47 10.84 -13.51
C ILE A 255 20.94 10.42 -14.90
N THR A 256 20.08 9.76 -15.66
CA THR A 256 20.32 9.50 -17.09
C THR A 256 19.50 10.46 -17.94
N VAL A 257 20.15 11.12 -18.91
CA VAL A 257 19.46 12.03 -19.84
C VAL A 257 19.91 11.81 -21.27
N VAL A 258 19.01 11.99 -22.22
CA VAL A 258 19.37 12.01 -23.64
C VAL A 258 20.09 13.31 -23.94
N ALA A 259 21.32 13.24 -24.44
CA ALA A 259 22.19 14.41 -24.53
C ALA A 259 21.62 15.50 -25.46
N ALA A 260 20.97 15.11 -26.55
CA ALA A 260 20.35 16.02 -27.52
C ALA A 260 18.98 16.60 -27.08
N LYS A 261 18.29 16.01 -26.08
CA LYS A 261 16.96 16.47 -25.65
C LYS A 261 17.09 17.54 -24.58
N TYR A 262 16.92 18.82 -24.96
CA TYR A 262 17.05 19.95 -24.03
C TYR A 262 16.06 19.88 -22.84
N GLU A 263 14.88 19.29 -23.04
CA GLU A 263 13.82 19.14 -22.02
C GLU A 263 14.29 18.29 -20.83
N HIS A 264 15.21 17.35 -21.07
CA HIS A 264 15.73 16.50 -20.00
C HIS A 264 16.60 17.27 -19.03
N TYR A 265 17.11 18.47 -19.35
CA TYR A 265 18.03 19.23 -18.49
C TYR A 265 17.34 20.06 -17.40
N GLY A 266 16.01 19.93 -17.23
CA GLY A 266 15.27 20.58 -16.16
C GLY A 266 15.82 20.30 -14.75
N PHE A 267 16.53 19.18 -14.53
CA PHE A 267 17.17 18.86 -13.25
C PHE A 267 18.35 19.78 -12.88
N MET A 268 18.87 20.60 -13.80
CA MET A 268 19.99 21.51 -13.50
C MET A 268 19.64 22.54 -12.40
N SER A 269 18.39 23.01 -12.35
CA SER A 269 17.95 23.88 -11.25
C SER A 269 17.89 23.13 -9.91
N LEU A 270 17.54 21.85 -9.92
CA LEU A 270 17.55 20.99 -8.74
C LEU A 270 18.99 20.83 -8.21
N PHE A 271 19.95 20.58 -9.09
CA PHE A 271 21.36 20.45 -8.69
C PHE A 271 21.89 21.74 -8.07
N GLN A 272 21.54 22.90 -8.61
CA GLN A 272 21.88 24.19 -8.00
C GLN A 272 21.26 24.36 -6.61
N GLN A 273 20.00 23.93 -6.43
CA GLN A 273 19.35 23.96 -5.11
C GLN A 273 20.08 23.04 -4.11
N VAL A 274 20.36 21.79 -4.49
CA VAL A 274 21.08 20.81 -3.66
C VAL A 274 22.45 21.35 -3.24
N LEU A 275 23.20 21.93 -4.18
CA LEU A 275 24.48 22.58 -3.91
C LEU A 275 24.34 23.80 -2.98
N SER A 276 23.35 24.67 -3.23
CA SER A 276 23.14 25.89 -2.42
C SER A 276 22.74 25.59 -0.97
N GLN A 277 22.03 24.48 -0.74
CA GLN A 277 21.62 24.01 0.58
C GLN A 277 22.70 23.18 1.27
N GLY A 278 23.79 22.82 0.55
CA GLY A 278 24.88 22.01 1.08
C GLY A 278 24.47 20.56 1.41
N LEU A 279 23.48 20.00 0.74
CA LEU A 279 23.07 18.62 1.01
C LEU A 279 24.17 17.63 0.58
N PRO A 280 24.47 16.58 1.38
CA PRO A 280 25.58 15.66 1.13
C PRO A 280 25.19 14.52 0.18
N PHE A 281 24.68 14.86 -0.99
CA PHE A 281 24.37 13.89 -2.03
C PHE A 281 25.44 13.92 -3.10
N ARG A 282 25.95 12.74 -3.47
CA ARG A 282 26.86 12.59 -4.61
C ARG A 282 26.03 12.59 -5.89
N LEU A 283 26.10 13.68 -6.65
CA LEU A 283 25.29 13.87 -7.86
C LEU A 283 26.07 13.41 -9.09
N GLY A 284 25.53 12.43 -9.81
CA GLY A 284 26.07 11.86 -11.04
C GLY A 284 25.15 12.09 -12.23
N LEU A 285 25.73 12.23 -13.42
CA LEU A 285 25.02 12.38 -14.69
C LEU A 285 25.57 11.38 -15.70
N ILE A 286 24.68 10.66 -16.40
CA ILE A 286 25.00 9.81 -17.54
C ILE A 286 24.26 10.35 -18.76
N LEU A 287 25.01 10.63 -19.82
CA LEU A 287 24.48 11.16 -21.07
C LEU A 287 24.23 10.00 -22.05
N LEU A 288 23.01 9.87 -22.54
CA LEU A 288 22.53 8.80 -23.42
C LEU A 288 22.40 9.28 -24.88
N CYS A 289 22.45 8.32 -25.81
CA CYS A 289 22.07 8.50 -27.21
C CYS A 289 20.66 7.93 -27.46
N GLU A 290 19.86 8.56 -28.33
CA GLU A 290 18.55 8.01 -28.74
C GLU A 290 18.69 6.70 -29.54
N GLY A 291 19.80 6.55 -30.26
CA GLY A 291 20.11 5.36 -31.04
C GLY A 291 21.48 5.44 -31.69
N ASP A 292 21.83 4.41 -32.44
CA ASP A 292 23.14 4.34 -33.12
C ASP A 292 23.30 5.41 -34.21
N GLU A 293 22.19 5.96 -34.73
CA GLU A 293 22.20 7.04 -35.71
C GLU A 293 22.21 8.44 -35.08
N ASP A 294 22.15 8.57 -33.75
CA ASP A 294 22.11 9.86 -33.05
C ASP A 294 23.50 10.52 -33.01
N VAL A 295 23.84 11.22 -34.09
CA VAL A 295 25.12 11.92 -34.24
C VAL A 295 25.26 13.07 -33.26
N LEU A 296 24.18 13.78 -32.95
CA LEU A 296 24.24 14.97 -32.10
C LEU A 296 24.56 14.59 -30.64
N SER A 297 23.89 13.59 -30.08
CA SER A 297 24.21 13.12 -28.73
C SER A 297 25.63 12.59 -28.64
N LYS A 298 26.11 11.86 -29.64
CA LYS A 298 27.50 11.38 -29.70
C LYS A 298 28.50 12.53 -29.64
N LYS A 299 28.27 13.60 -30.41
CA LYS A 299 29.12 14.80 -30.40
C LYS A 299 29.09 15.51 -29.04
N ILE A 300 27.91 15.66 -28.43
CA ILE A 300 27.77 16.28 -27.11
C ILE A 300 28.49 15.45 -26.04
N ILE A 301 28.33 14.12 -26.04
CA ILE A 301 28.98 13.20 -25.09
C ILE A 301 30.51 13.27 -25.24
N ALA A 302 31.02 13.13 -26.46
CA ALA A 302 32.45 13.17 -26.73
C ALA A 302 33.07 14.51 -26.30
N LEU A 303 32.41 15.63 -26.63
CA LEU A 303 32.89 16.96 -26.26
C LEU A 303 32.83 17.19 -24.74
N THR A 304 31.79 16.70 -24.07
CA THR A 304 31.67 16.77 -22.60
C THR A 304 32.80 16.00 -21.92
N ARG A 305 33.11 14.80 -22.41
CA ARG A 305 34.23 13.99 -21.88
C ARG A 305 35.57 14.64 -22.16
N TYR A 306 35.78 15.17 -23.36
CA TYR A 306 36.97 15.92 -23.72
C TYR A 306 37.19 17.14 -22.81
N ILE A 307 36.12 17.89 -22.47
CA ILE A 307 36.20 19.01 -21.53
C ILE A 307 36.64 18.53 -20.14
N GLN A 308 36.09 17.41 -19.66
CA GLN A 308 36.49 16.82 -18.37
C GLN A 308 37.98 16.46 -18.37
N ASP A 309 38.46 15.79 -19.43
CA ASP A 309 39.84 15.31 -19.54
C ASP A 309 40.86 16.46 -19.65
N VAL A 310 40.52 17.55 -20.38
CA VAL A 310 41.42 18.69 -20.58
C VAL A 310 41.47 19.64 -19.39
N ARG A 311 40.32 19.85 -18.73
CA ARG A 311 40.19 20.84 -17.65
C ARG A 311 40.50 20.28 -16.28
N ASP A 312 40.48 18.95 -16.13
CA ASP A 312 40.59 18.26 -14.83
C ASP A 312 39.60 18.87 -13.80
N SER A 313 38.39 19.18 -14.26
CA SER A 313 37.36 19.92 -13.51
C SER A 313 36.01 19.20 -13.60
N ARG A 314 35.37 19.02 -12.43
CA ARG A 314 34.01 18.47 -12.32
C ARG A 314 32.92 19.45 -12.74
N PHE A 315 33.15 20.76 -12.62
CA PHE A 315 32.12 21.78 -12.86
C PHE A 315 32.04 22.22 -14.32
N ASP A 316 33.16 22.20 -15.04
CA ASP A 316 33.25 22.67 -16.42
C ASP A 316 32.37 21.88 -17.39
N PRO A 317 32.29 20.53 -17.33
CA PRO A 317 31.33 19.74 -18.13
C PRO A 317 29.87 20.16 -17.91
N PHE A 318 29.45 20.40 -16.67
CA PHE A 318 28.08 20.82 -16.36
C PHE A 318 27.79 22.26 -16.82
N SER A 319 28.77 23.15 -16.74
CA SER A 319 28.68 24.51 -17.30
C SER A 319 28.49 24.49 -18.82
N PHE A 320 29.19 23.58 -19.51
CA PHE A 320 28.99 23.33 -20.94
C PHE A 320 27.58 22.81 -21.23
N LEU A 321 27.13 21.77 -20.53
CA LEU A 321 25.79 21.19 -20.71
C LEU A 321 24.66 22.20 -20.42
N GLY A 322 24.83 23.03 -19.39
CA GLY A 322 23.88 24.11 -19.08
C GLY A 322 23.73 25.11 -20.23
N ARG A 323 24.80 25.39 -20.97
CA ARG A 323 24.75 26.23 -22.18
C ARG A 323 24.09 25.51 -23.35
N VAL A 324 24.42 24.22 -23.56
CA VAL A 324 23.78 23.39 -24.59
C VAL A 324 22.26 23.37 -24.40
N SER A 325 21.81 23.22 -23.15
CA SER A 325 20.39 23.27 -22.79
C SER A 325 19.76 24.66 -22.98
N TYR A 326 20.39 25.73 -22.47
CA TYR A 326 19.82 27.09 -22.53
C TYR A 326 19.77 27.65 -23.96
N ASP A 327 20.82 27.42 -24.74
CA ASP A 327 20.95 27.97 -26.09
C ASP A 327 20.26 27.10 -27.16
N GLY A 328 19.75 25.91 -26.80
CA GLY A 328 19.08 24.99 -27.72
C GLY A 328 19.98 24.56 -28.89
N ILE A 329 21.25 24.26 -28.58
CA ILE A 329 22.32 24.10 -29.57
C ILE A 329 22.09 22.85 -30.45
N VAL A 330 22.11 23.04 -31.78
CA VAL A 330 21.92 21.95 -32.75
C VAL A 330 23.02 21.83 -33.79
N THR A 331 23.93 22.80 -33.89
CA THR A 331 25.00 22.80 -34.90
C THR A 331 26.40 22.62 -34.32
N ASP A 332 27.29 22.00 -35.10
CA ASP A 332 28.71 21.83 -34.74
C ASP A 332 29.39 23.16 -34.37
N SER A 333 29.09 24.24 -35.10
CA SER A 333 29.68 25.56 -34.85
C SER A 333 29.27 26.16 -33.50
N GLU A 334 28.06 25.86 -33.04
CA GLU A 334 27.52 26.31 -31.76
C GLU A 334 28.08 25.47 -30.61
N LEU A 335 28.22 24.15 -30.79
CA LEU A 335 28.86 23.25 -29.81
C LEU A 335 30.32 23.67 -29.56
N ILE A 336 31.05 24.00 -30.62
CA ILE A 336 32.43 24.48 -30.53
C ILE A 336 32.48 25.80 -29.74
N LYS A 337 31.61 26.77 -30.04
CA LYS A 337 31.54 28.04 -29.30
C LYS A 337 31.19 27.82 -27.82
N ALA A 338 30.29 26.88 -27.52
CA ALA A 338 29.93 26.55 -26.15
C ALA A 338 31.13 25.97 -25.37
N ALA A 339 31.92 25.08 -25.99
CA ALA A 339 33.16 24.57 -25.39
C ALA A 339 34.23 25.68 -25.22
N GLU A 340 34.38 26.57 -26.21
CA GLU A 340 35.31 27.71 -26.13
C GLU A 340 34.97 28.65 -24.97
N ASN A 341 33.69 28.84 -24.69
CA ASN A 341 33.22 29.66 -23.58
C ASN A 341 33.56 29.07 -22.19
N VAL A 342 33.76 27.75 -22.10
CA VAL A 342 34.24 27.05 -20.90
C VAL A 342 35.79 27.04 -20.85
N GLY A 343 36.44 27.61 -21.87
CA GLY A 343 37.89 27.77 -21.95
C GLY A 343 38.59 26.58 -22.58
N VAL A 344 37.88 25.73 -23.34
CA VAL A 344 38.44 24.59 -24.07
C VAL A 344 38.49 24.91 -25.57
N LYS A 345 39.68 24.80 -26.16
CA LYS A 345 39.88 24.95 -27.62
C LYS A 345 40.26 23.60 -28.22
N LEU A 346 39.60 23.23 -29.31
CA LEU A 346 39.76 21.93 -29.98
C LEU A 346 41.08 21.75 -30.74
N GLY A 347 41.91 22.80 -30.83
CA GLY A 347 43.25 22.68 -31.43
C GLY A 347 43.28 22.26 -32.90
N GLY A 348 42.17 22.43 -33.63
CA GLY A 348 42.03 22.02 -35.03
C GLY A 348 41.41 20.63 -35.25
N LYS A 349 41.08 19.90 -34.17
CA LYS A 349 40.33 18.63 -34.27
C LYS A 349 38.89 18.88 -34.74
N SER A 350 38.37 17.97 -35.55
CA SER A 350 36.93 17.95 -35.86
C SER A 350 36.12 17.29 -34.72
N LEU A 351 34.81 17.55 -34.67
CA LEU A 351 33.95 16.88 -33.68
C LEU A 351 33.82 15.37 -33.96
N ASP A 352 33.90 14.96 -35.23
CA ASP A 352 33.85 13.55 -35.61
C ASP A 352 35.11 12.80 -35.14
N GLU A 353 36.29 13.44 -35.22
CA GLU A 353 37.54 12.91 -34.64
C GLU A 353 37.42 12.71 -33.12
N LEU A 354 36.73 13.61 -32.40
CA LEU A 354 36.48 13.42 -30.97
C LEU A 354 35.52 12.27 -30.67
N VAL A 355 34.50 12.08 -31.50
CA VAL A 355 33.58 10.94 -31.38
C VAL A 355 34.35 9.62 -31.55
N ASP A 356 35.30 9.56 -32.49
CA ASP A 356 36.15 8.39 -32.68
C ASP A 356 37.10 8.16 -31.49
N GLU A 357 37.70 9.23 -30.93
CA GLU A 357 38.56 9.15 -29.74
C GLU A 357 37.80 8.62 -28.50
N HIS A 358 36.52 8.96 -28.37
CA HIS A 358 35.66 8.57 -27.24
C HIS A 358 34.65 7.46 -27.58
N ALA A 359 34.84 6.74 -28.69
CA ALA A 359 33.92 5.70 -29.15
C ALA A 359 33.75 4.56 -28.13
N GLY A 360 34.78 4.26 -27.34
CA GLY A 360 34.73 3.28 -26.26
C GLY A 360 33.66 3.62 -25.21
N TYR A 361 33.70 4.84 -24.67
CA TYR A 361 32.71 5.32 -23.68
C TYR A 361 31.30 5.38 -24.26
N ILE A 362 31.16 5.83 -25.52
CA ILE A 362 29.86 5.87 -26.22
C ILE A 362 29.27 4.45 -26.36
N ASN A 363 30.10 3.45 -26.65
CA ASN A 363 29.64 2.07 -26.74
C ASN A 363 29.22 1.51 -25.38
N GLU A 364 29.92 1.83 -24.30
CA GLU A 364 29.55 1.47 -22.93
C GLU A 364 28.19 2.08 -22.54
N VAL A 365 27.99 3.37 -22.82
CA VAL A 365 26.71 4.07 -22.62
C VAL A 365 25.59 3.40 -23.41
N ASN A 366 25.81 3.06 -24.68
CA ASN A 366 24.81 2.42 -25.52
C ASN A 366 24.45 1.02 -25.01
N LYS A 367 25.44 0.26 -24.54
CA LYS A 367 25.24 -1.04 -23.91
C LYS A 367 24.40 -0.90 -22.64
N LEU A 368 24.74 0.02 -21.74
CA LEU A 368 24.00 0.31 -20.52
C LEU A 368 22.55 0.72 -20.81
N ARG A 369 22.33 1.58 -21.82
CA ARG A 369 21.00 1.98 -22.27
C ARG A 369 20.14 0.78 -22.65
N THR A 370 20.70 -0.13 -23.44
CA THR A 370 19.98 -1.33 -23.89
C THR A 370 19.76 -2.33 -22.76
N SER A 371 20.72 -2.50 -21.84
CA SER A 371 20.59 -3.44 -20.73
C SER A 371 19.60 -2.96 -19.68
N LEU A 372 19.50 -1.66 -19.44
CA LEU A 372 18.61 -1.09 -18.41
C LEU A 372 17.22 -0.69 -18.93
N ASP A 373 16.93 -0.91 -20.22
CA ASP A 373 15.64 -0.56 -20.85
C ASP A 373 15.19 0.86 -20.45
N LEU A 374 16.13 1.82 -20.57
CA LEU A 374 15.94 3.19 -20.10
C LEU A 374 14.88 3.89 -20.94
N ASN A 375 13.99 4.63 -20.27
CA ASN A 375 13.07 5.51 -20.97
C ASN A 375 13.86 6.63 -21.66
N LEU A 376 13.62 6.85 -22.95
CA LEU A 376 14.26 7.90 -23.73
C LEU A 376 13.41 9.16 -23.82
N ASP A 377 12.13 9.08 -23.47
CA ASP A 377 11.20 10.22 -23.47
C ASP A 377 11.28 11.06 -22.18
N ASP A 378 11.86 10.50 -21.13
CA ASP A 378 12.08 11.18 -19.85
C ASP A 378 13.43 10.78 -19.24
N TYR A 379 13.88 11.48 -18.20
CA TYR A 379 15.07 11.09 -17.45
C TYR A 379 14.78 9.92 -16.50
N THR A 380 15.78 9.05 -16.29
CA THR A 380 15.69 8.01 -15.24
C THR A 380 16.58 8.39 -14.07
N LEU A 381 16.03 8.36 -12.86
CA LEU A 381 16.73 8.68 -11.62
C LEU A 381 17.11 7.40 -10.87
N PHE A 382 18.38 7.29 -10.49
CA PHE A 382 18.90 6.19 -9.69
C PHE A 382 19.39 6.70 -8.33
N ILE A 383 18.98 6.05 -7.25
CA ILE A 383 19.52 6.27 -5.90
C ILE A 383 20.26 5.00 -5.49
N ASN A 384 21.59 5.05 -5.41
CA ASN A 384 22.43 3.88 -5.13
C ASN A 384 22.06 2.65 -6.00
N GLY A 385 21.73 2.90 -7.27
CA GLY A 385 21.30 1.88 -8.23
C GLY A 385 19.80 1.56 -8.24
N ILE A 386 19.00 2.03 -7.27
CA ILE A 386 17.55 1.85 -7.26
C ILE A 386 16.90 2.86 -8.20
N VAL A 387 16.04 2.40 -9.12
CA VAL A 387 15.23 3.30 -9.95
C VAL A 387 14.18 3.97 -9.07
N ALA A 388 14.28 5.29 -8.92
CA ALA A 388 13.39 6.07 -8.06
C ALA A 388 12.25 6.70 -8.87
N GLU A 389 11.01 6.45 -8.43
CA GLU A 389 9.79 7.01 -9.03
C GLU A 389 9.02 7.83 -7.98
N GLY A 390 8.52 9.01 -8.35
CA GLY A 390 7.74 9.85 -7.43
C GLY A 390 8.62 10.62 -6.42
N ASN A 391 8.33 10.50 -5.12
CA ASN A 391 9.02 11.29 -4.09
C ASN A 391 10.38 10.68 -3.73
N VAL A 392 11.44 11.29 -4.27
CA VAL A 392 12.85 10.90 -4.09
C VAL A 392 13.27 10.79 -2.62
N MET A 393 12.72 11.63 -1.73
CA MET A 393 13.12 11.63 -0.32
C MET A 393 12.76 10.32 0.41
N VAL A 394 11.66 9.65 0.00
CA VAL A 394 11.27 8.36 0.60
C VAL A 394 12.34 7.31 0.38
N TYR A 395 12.95 7.28 -0.81
CA TYR A 395 14.04 6.37 -1.13
C TYR A 395 15.32 6.73 -0.36
N ILE A 396 15.63 8.02 -0.23
CA ILE A 396 16.81 8.47 0.51
C ILE A 396 16.68 8.13 2.00
N ASP A 397 15.54 8.39 2.62
CA ASP A 397 15.30 8.07 4.03
C ASP A 397 15.38 6.56 4.26
N SER A 398 14.74 5.76 3.40
CA SER A 398 14.82 4.29 3.47
C SER A 398 16.25 3.77 3.32
N GLU A 399 17.05 4.37 2.44
CA GLU A 399 18.45 4.00 2.28
C GLU A 399 19.28 4.39 3.51
N ILE A 400 19.07 5.57 4.08
CA ILE A 400 19.74 6.00 5.31
C ILE A 400 19.46 5.02 6.45
N ASP A 401 18.19 4.68 6.68
CA ASP A 401 17.77 3.80 7.76
C ASP A 401 18.38 2.41 7.61
N ARG A 402 18.42 1.89 6.39
CA ARG A 402 19.07 0.62 6.07
C ARG A 402 20.57 0.65 6.39
N ILE A 403 21.27 1.71 5.98
CA ILE A 403 22.72 1.85 6.19
C ILE A 403 23.01 1.93 7.70
N GLN A 404 22.25 2.74 8.43
CA GLN A 404 22.38 2.86 9.88
C GLN A 404 22.15 1.51 10.58
N GLU A 405 21.12 0.77 10.16
CA GLU A 405 20.81 -0.54 10.72
C GLU A 405 21.90 -1.57 10.43
N SER A 406 22.44 -1.59 9.21
CA SER A 406 23.58 -2.45 8.86
C SER A 406 24.80 -2.13 9.73
N ILE A 407 25.08 -0.84 10.00
CA ILE A 407 26.18 -0.42 10.88
C ILE A 407 25.94 -0.89 12.31
N ARG A 408 24.71 -0.75 12.84
CA ARG A 408 24.36 -1.22 14.20
C ARG A 408 24.56 -2.73 14.34
N LYS A 409 24.11 -3.51 13.33
CA LYS A 409 24.24 -4.97 13.32
C LYS A 409 25.70 -5.43 13.26
N HIS A 410 26.53 -4.79 12.42
CA HIS A 410 27.89 -5.25 12.16
C HIS A 410 28.97 -4.53 12.99
N GLY A 411 28.62 -3.49 13.75
CA GLY A 411 29.54 -2.74 14.61
C GLY A 411 30.68 -2.04 13.87
N ALA A 412 30.50 -1.72 12.57
CA ALA A 412 31.57 -1.21 11.71
C ALA A 412 31.88 0.28 11.95
N LYS A 413 33.18 0.63 12.06
CA LYS A 413 33.66 2.03 12.15
C LYS A 413 33.58 2.82 10.84
N ARG A 414 33.57 2.11 9.70
CA ARG A 414 33.24 2.58 8.34
C ARG A 414 32.84 1.31 7.58
N PRO A 415 31.56 1.10 7.28
CA PRO A 415 31.17 -0.09 6.54
C PRO A 415 31.68 0.03 5.10
N SER A 416 32.23 -1.05 4.54
CA SER A 416 32.52 -1.09 3.09
C SER A 416 31.20 -1.14 2.33
N HIS A 417 31.19 -0.69 1.07
CA HIS A 417 30.02 -0.76 0.20
C HIS A 417 29.43 -2.18 0.18
N ASP A 418 30.30 -3.20 0.14
CA ASP A 418 29.92 -4.61 0.15
C ASP A 418 29.27 -5.07 1.46
N ILE A 419 29.57 -4.45 2.61
CA ILE A 419 28.94 -4.76 3.91
C ILE A 419 27.60 -4.02 4.06
N VAL A 420 27.54 -2.79 3.57
CA VAL A 420 26.31 -1.99 3.60
C VAL A 420 25.21 -2.62 2.75
N PHE A 421 25.59 -3.16 1.59
CA PHE A 421 24.69 -3.73 0.61
C PHE A 421 24.88 -5.25 0.43
N SER A 422 25.46 -5.94 1.42
CA SER A 422 25.67 -7.41 1.37
C SER A 422 24.36 -8.19 1.20
N ASP A 423 23.26 -7.59 1.66
CA ASP A 423 21.90 -8.11 1.60
C ASP A 423 21.15 -7.64 0.34
N VAL A 424 21.84 -7.00 -0.62
CA VAL A 424 21.24 -6.53 -1.87
C VAL A 424 21.93 -7.12 -3.08
N LYS A 425 21.12 -7.73 -3.95
CA LYS A 425 21.59 -8.17 -5.24
C LYS A 425 21.64 -7.01 -6.23
N THR A 426 22.81 -6.76 -6.78
CA THR A 426 23.00 -5.88 -7.93
C THR A 426 22.77 -6.67 -9.22
N VAL A 427 22.10 -6.06 -10.18
CA VAL A 427 21.81 -6.70 -11.47
C VAL A 427 22.24 -5.81 -12.63
N LEU A 428 22.79 -6.45 -13.66
CA LEU A 428 23.37 -5.79 -14.83
C LEU A 428 22.32 -5.36 -15.88
N ARG A 429 21.09 -5.83 -15.72
CA ARG A 429 20.01 -5.68 -16.69
C ARG A 429 18.72 -5.35 -15.94
N ARG A 430 17.86 -4.53 -16.54
CA ARG A 430 16.54 -4.19 -16.00
C ARG A 430 15.46 -4.82 -16.86
N ASN A 431 14.50 -5.44 -16.20
CA ASN A 431 13.20 -5.74 -16.77
C ASN A 431 12.14 -5.05 -15.90
N PRO A 432 11.46 -4.00 -16.41
CA PRO A 432 10.46 -3.26 -15.65
C PRO A 432 9.33 -4.15 -15.08
N ALA A 433 8.99 -5.24 -15.76
CA ALA A 433 7.95 -6.16 -15.29
C ALA A 433 8.44 -7.10 -14.16
N ALA A 434 9.75 -7.33 -14.04
CA ALA A 434 10.30 -8.29 -13.10
C ALA A 434 10.12 -7.87 -11.63
N ALA A 435 10.26 -6.58 -11.31
CA ALA A 435 10.14 -6.05 -9.94
C ALA A 435 8.93 -5.11 -9.76
N ASN A 436 7.93 -5.19 -10.64
CA ASN A 436 6.72 -4.36 -10.52
C ASN A 436 5.79 -4.91 -9.43
N ASP A 437 5.79 -4.26 -8.27
CA ASP A 437 4.95 -4.56 -7.12
C ASP A 437 3.45 -4.27 -7.37
N LYS A 438 3.15 -3.31 -8.24
CA LYS A 438 1.79 -2.93 -8.66
C LYS A 438 1.16 -3.89 -9.67
N ALA A 439 1.91 -4.87 -10.18
CA ALA A 439 1.40 -5.84 -11.12
C ALA A 439 0.19 -6.61 -10.52
N PRO A 440 -0.85 -6.90 -11.31
CA PRO A 440 -2.02 -7.60 -10.81
C PRO A 440 -1.64 -9.00 -10.30
N ARG A 441 -2.17 -9.36 -9.13
CA ARG A 441 -1.99 -10.68 -8.50
C ARG A 441 -3.28 -11.48 -8.57
N MET A 442 -3.19 -12.69 -9.08
CA MET A 442 -4.23 -13.70 -9.01
C MET A 442 -4.38 -14.20 -7.57
N LYS A 443 -5.62 -14.26 -7.11
CA LYS A 443 -5.97 -14.83 -5.80
C LYS A 443 -5.88 -16.35 -5.91
N LEU A 444 -4.88 -16.97 -5.29
CA LEU A 444 -4.63 -18.41 -5.46
C LEU A 444 -5.49 -19.29 -4.56
N ALA A 445 -6.13 -18.73 -3.51
CA ALA A 445 -6.96 -19.47 -2.55
C ALA A 445 -7.94 -20.48 -3.19
N PRO A 446 -8.72 -20.10 -4.23
CA PRO A 446 -9.69 -21.01 -4.82
C PRO A 446 -9.07 -22.28 -5.41
N LEU A 447 -7.80 -22.23 -5.83
CA LEU A 447 -7.10 -23.37 -6.40
C LEU A 447 -6.82 -24.47 -5.37
N PHE A 448 -6.61 -24.09 -4.11
CA PHE A 448 -6.23 -25.02 -3.04
C PHE A 448 -7.43 -25.46 -2.19
N ILE A 449 -8.53 -24.71 -2.20
CA ILE A 449 -9.75 -25.02 -1.45
C ILE A 449 -10.67 -25.95 -2.26
N ASN A 450 -10.78 -25.72 -3.57
CA ASN A 450 -11.67 -26.53 -4.39
C ASN A 450 -11.04 -27.91 -4.67
N PRO A 451 -11.68 -29.02 -4.29
CA PRO A 451 -11.09 -30.35 -4.39
C PRO A 451 -10.75 -30.76 -5.82
N LYS A 452 -11.54 -30.33 -6.81
CA LYS A 452 -11.23 -30.60 -8.23
C LYS A 452 -9.96 -29.90 -8.67
N PHE A 453 -9.81 -28.64 -8.26
CA PHE A 453 -8.70 -27.79 -8.62
C PHE A 453 -7.41 -28.20 -7.91
N LYS A 454 -7.54 -28.61 -6.65
CA LYS A 454 -6.44 -29.15 -5.87
C LYS A 454 -5.88 -30.43 -6.49
N LEU A 455 -6.73 -31.38 -6.87
CA LEU A 455 -6.32 -32.60 -7.59
C LEU A 455 -5.60 -32.27 -8.90
N ALA A 456 -6.11 -31.27 -9.63
CA ALA A 456 -5.51 -30.84 -10.88
C ALA A 456 -4.12 -30.19 -10.65
N LEU A 457 -3.95 -29.37 -9.61
CA LEU A 457 -2.65 -28.82 -9.22
C LEU A 457 -1.66 -29.89 -8.75
N GLU A 458 -2.11 -30.91 -8.02
CA GLU A 458 -1.28 -32.05 -7.59
C GLU A 458 -0.75 -32.86 -8.77
N SER A 459 -1.39 -32.77 -9.94
CA SER A 459 -0.93 -33.39 -11.18
C SER A 459 0.19 -32.61 -11.88
N VAL A 460 0.38 -31.32 -11.56
CA VAL A 460 1.40 -30.47 -12.19
C VAL A 460 2.79 -30.93 -11.77
N ARG A 461 3.64 -31.20 -12.75
CA ARG A 461 5.07 -31.48 -12.54
C ARG A 461 5.87 -30.19 -12.51
N TYR A 462 6.91 -30.19 -11.70
CA TYR A 462 7.77 -29.04 -11.50
C TYR A 462 9.22 -29.39 -11.83
N LEU A 463 9.88 -28.53 -12.62
CA LEU A 463 11.33 -28.49 -12.69
C LEU A 463 11.83 -27.66 -11.51
N GLN A 464 12.62 -28.27 -10.64
CA GLN A 464 13.21 -27.62 -9.48
C GLN A 464 14.50 -28.33 -9.07
N THR A 465 15.44 -27.59 -8.48
CA THR A 465 16.69 -28.13 -7.93
C THR A 465 16.63 -28.27 -6.40
N ALA A 466 15.98 -27.33 -5.72
CA ALA A 466 15.74 -27.39 -4.28
C ALA A 466 14.47 -28.15 -3.90
N THR A 467 14.39 -28.59 -2.64
CA THR A 467 13.22 -29.28 -2.09
C THR A 467 12.05 -28.34 -1.80
N SER A 468 12.31 -27.12 -1.36
CA SER A 468 11.30 -26.11 -0.99
C SER A 468 11.65 -24.72 -1.54
N PRO A 469 11.70 -24.57 -2.88
CA PRO A 469 12.01 -23.29 -3.50
C PRO A 469 10.94 -22.23 -3.17
N PRO A 470 11.33 -21.00 -2.80
CA PRO A 470 10.41 -19.92 -2.43
C PRO A 470 9.63 -19.32 -3.61
N VAL A 471 10.12 -19.46 -4.85
CA VAL A 471 9.48 -18.91 -6.05
C VAL A 471 8.86 -20.01 -6.90
N THR A 472 7.58 -19.88 -7.20
CA THR A 472 6.85 -20.73 -8.13
C THR A 472 6.54 -19.95 -9.40
N LEU A 473 7.02 -20.46 -10.53
CA LEU A 473 6.74 -19.96 -11.87
C LEU A 473 5.77 -20.91 -12.58
N TRP A 474 4.71 -20.35 -13.13
CA TRP A 474 3.72 -21.06 -13.92
C TRP A 474 3.54 -20.40 -15.28
N LEU A 475 3.92 -21.10 -16.35
CA LEU A 475 3.61 -20.65 -17.70
C LEU A 475 2.17 -21.04 -18.04
N CYS A 476 1.34 -20.02 -18.24
CA CYS A 476 -0.08 -20.16 -18.56
C CYS A 476 -0.32 -19.73 -20.01
N GLY A 477 -0.91 -20.61 -20.82
CA GLY A 477 -1.22 -20.28 -22.20
C GLY A 477 -1.62 -21.49 -23.04
N ASN A 478 -2.09 -21.22 -24.27
CA ASN A 478 -2.30 -22.27 -25.25
C ASN A 478 -0.95 -22.69 -25.86
N VAL A 479 -0.64 -23.98 -25.83
CA VAL A 479 0.61 -24.57 -26.33
C VAL A 479 0.74 -24.43 -27.85
N ASP A 480 -0.38 -24.33 -28.56
CA ASP A 480 -0.36 -24.06 -30.00
C ASP A 480 0.13 -22.68 -30.37
N SER A 481 0.21 -21.77 -29.41
CA SER A 481 0.72 -20.42 -29.63
C SER A 481 2.23 -20.44 -29.72
N ASP A 482 2.77 -19.90 -30.81
CA ASP A 482 4.20 -19.66 -30.98
C ASP A 482 4.78 -18.81 -29.83
N GLU A 483 3.96 -17.97 -29.19
CA GLU A 483 4.38 -17.20 -28.00
C GLU A 483 4.67 -18.08 -26.78
N THR A 484 3.88 -19.13 -26.54
CA THR A 484 4.07 -20.05 -25.40
C THR A 484 5.36 -20.83 -25.59
N ILE A 485 5.58 -21.33 -26.81
CA ILE A 485 6.78 -22.08 -27.19
C ILE A 485 8.02 -21.20 -27.01
N ARG A 486 7.97 -19.95 -27.52
CA ARG A 486 9.07 -18.98 -27.37
C ARG A 486 9.47 -18.72 -25.91
N ILE A 487 8.49 -18.63 -25.00
CA ILE A 487 8.78 -18.38 -23.57
C ILE A 487 9.34 -19.64 -22.91
N LEU A 488 8.81 -20.81 -23.26
CA LEU A 488 9.30 -22.08 -22.75
C LEU A 488 10.75 -22.34 -23.19
N GLU A 489 11.08 -22.10 -24.46
CA GLU A 489 12.45 -22.19 -24.98
C GLU A 489 13.41 -21.33 -24.17
N LYS A 490 13.07 -20.05 -23.97
CA LYS A 490 13.89 -19.12 -23.17
C LYS A 490 14.05 -19.55 -21.72
N TYR A 491 13.02 -20.15 -21.13
CA TYR A 491 13.11 -20.69 -19.77
C TYR A 491 14.09 -21.86 -19.72
N LEU A 492 14.00 -22.79 -20.68
CA LEU A 492 14.87 -23.96 -20.73
C LEU A 492 16.33 -23.57 -21.04
N GLU A 493 16.55 -22.60 -21.93
CA GLU A 493 17.86 -21.99 -22.18
C GLU A 493 18.44 -21.42 -20.88
N TRP A 494 17.66 -20.60 -20.16
CA TRP A 494 18.07 -20.04 -18.87
C TRP A 494 18.35 -21.12 -17.82
N PHE A 495 17.50 -22.16 -17.75
CA PHE A 495 17.62 -23.25 -16.78
C PHE A 495 18.94 -24.01 -16.96
N LEU A 496 19.28 -24.37 -18.20
CA LEU A 496 20.52 -25.09 -18.52
C LEU A 496 21.75 -24.23 -18.26
N GLU A 497 21.76 -22.97 -18.73
CA GLU A 497 22.86 -22.05 -18.45
C GLU A 497 23.06 -21.83 -16.94
N SER A 498 21.97 -21.76 -16.18
CA SER A 498 22.01 -21.54 -14.74
C SER A 498 22.47 -22.79 -13.97
N GLN A 499 22.20 -23.99 -14.49
CA GLN A 499 22.74 -25.24 -13.93
C GLN A 499 24.26 -25.31 -14.09
N GLU A 500 24.77 -24.93 -15.27
CA GLU A 500 26.23 -24.90 -15.50
C GLU A 500 26.94 -23.87 -14.64
N LYS A 501 26.32 -22.69 -14.46
CA LYS A 501 26.90 -21.57 -13.68
C LYS A 501 26.72 -21.71 -12.16
N GLY A 502 25.81 -22.57 -11.70
CA GLY A 502 25.46 -22.69 -10.29
C GLY A 502 24.75 -21.45 -9.74
N SER A 503 23.70 -20.97 -10.43
CA SER A 503 22.97 -19.76 -10.01
C SER A 503 22.08 -19.99 -8.79
N GLU A 504 22.16 -19.11 -7.79
CA GLU A 504 21.27 -19.09 -6.61
C GLU A 504 19.78 -18.88 -6.99
N ALA A 505 19.49 -18.17 -8.09
CA ALA A 505 18.11 -18.02 -8.57
C ALA A 505 17.51 -19.37 -8.95
N LEU A 506 18.32 -20.28 -9.49
CA LEU A 506 17.84 -21.60 -9.89
C LEU A 506 17.46 -22.46 -8.68
N GLU A 507 18.24 -22.38 -7.60
CA GLU A 507 17.92 -23.03 -6.31
C GLU A 507 16.65 -22.47 -5.67
N SER A 508 16.30 -21.23 -6.03
CA SER A 508 15.15 -20.53 -5.46
C SER A 508 13.84 -20.71 -6.22
N VAL A 509 13.86 -21.40 -7.36
CA VAL A 509 12.71 -21.49 -8.27
C VAL A 509 12.24 -22.92 -8.51
N ARG A 510 10.92 -23.07 -8.64
CA ARG A 510 10.29 -24.20 -9.33
C ARG A 510 9.45 -23.69 -10.49
N PHE A 511 9.48 -24.41 -11.60
CA PHE A 511 8.73 -24.07 -12.80
C PHE A 511 7.77 -25.17 -13.20
N GLY A 512 6.51 -24.79 -13.42
CA GLY A 512 5.44 -25.68 -13.86
C GLY A 512 4.70 -25.12 -15.06
N LEU A 513 4.00 -26.02 -15.73
CA LEU A 513 3.21 -25.74 -16.92
C LEU A 513 1.72 -25.84 -16.59
N LEU A 514 0.95 -24.77 -16.83
CA LEU A 514 -0.50 -24.70 -16.58
C LEU A 514 -1.23 -24.42 -17.92
N GLY A 515 -1.59 -25.49 -18.65
CA GLY A 515 -2.17 -25.39 -19.99
C GLY A 515 -2.57 -26.75 -20.59
N VAL A 516 -3.05 -26.74 -21.84
CA VAL A 516 -3.44 -27.97 -22.59
C VAL A 516 -2.22 -28.49 -23.36
N PHE A 517 -1.73 -29.69 -23.01
CA PHE A 517 -0.55 -30.31 -23.65
C PHE A 517 -0.95 -31.57 -24.43
N GLU A 518 -0.67 -31.63 -25.73
CA GLU A 518 -0.99 -32.79 -26.56
C GLU A 518 0.02 -33.95 -26.36
N SER A 519 1.34 -33.67 -26.45
CA SER A 519 2.43 -34.61 -26.11
C SER A 519 3.80 -33.92 -26.08
N ALA A 520 4.76 -34.50 -25.36
CA ALA A 520 6.16 -34.03 -25.35
C ALA A 520 6.82 -34.11 -26.73
N GLU A 521 6.54 -35.16 -27.51
CA GLU A 521 7.14 -35.37 -28.84
C GLU A 521 6.75 -34.29 -29.85
N GLU A 522 5.48 -33.87 -29.90
CA GLU A 522 5.03 -32.84 -30.83
C GLU A 522 5.54 -31.45 -30.40
N LEU A 523 5.66 -31.19 -29.10
CA LEU A 523 6.23 -29.93 -28.58
C LEU A 523 7.72 -29.81 -28.95
N LEU A 524 8.50 -30.88 -28.75
CA LEU A 524 9.91 -30.94 -29.14
C LEU A 524 10.12 -30.71 -30.65
N LYS A 525 9.22 -31.26 -31.47
CA LYS A 525 9.26 -31.08 -32.93
C LYS A 525 9.00 -29.63 -33.34
N ARG A 526 8.14 -28.91 -32.62
CA ARG A 526 7.84 -27.49 -32.89
C ARG A 526 8.91 -26.53 -32.38
N MET A 527 9.55 -26.83 -31.25
CA MET A 527 10.66 -26.02 -30.73
C MET A 527 11.86 -25.97 -31.71
N GLY A 528 12.02 -27.01 -32.54
CA GLY A 528 13.11 -27.08 -33.50
C GLY A 528 14.45 -27.31 -32.80
N THR A 529 15.16 -28.38 -33.17
CA THR A 529 16.44 -28.78 -32.58
C THR A 529 17.58 -27.83 -32.97
N LYS A 530 17.54 -26.55 -32.60
CA LYS A 530 18.51 -25.57 -33.10
C LYS A 530 19.66 -25.22 -32.17
N ASN A 531 19.60 -25.36 -30.85
CA ASN A 531 20.73 -24.91 -30.00
C ASN A 531 20.94 -25.64 -28.67
N VAL A 532 20.23 -26.72 -28.36
CA VAL A 532 20.40 -27.46 -27.09
C VAL A 532 20.69 -28.92 -27.39
N GLU A 533 21.58 -29.56 -26.61
CA GLU A 533 21.84 -31.00 -26.69
C GLU A 533 20.50 -31.75 -26.63
N GLY A 534 20.10 -32.34 -27.77
CA GLY A 534 18.73 -32.77 -28.01
C GLY A 534 18.19 -33.82 -27.04
N ASP A 535 19.09 -34.54 -26.37
CA ASP A 535 18.74 -35.59 -25.40
C ASP A 535 18.43 -35.03 -24.00
N GLU A 536 19.15 -34.00 -23.53
CA GLU A 536 18.87 -33.36 -22.23
C GLU A 536 17.60 -32.53 -22.27
N LEU A 537 17.40 -31.75 -23.33
CA LEU A 537 16.17 -30.97 -23.52
C LEU A 537 14.94 -31.89 -23.60
N LYS A 538 15.07 -33.03 -24.28
CA LYS A 538 14.01 -34.04 -24.34
C LYS A 538 13.66 -34.56 -22.96
N LYS A 539 14.65 -34.87 -22.12
CA LYS A 539 14.43 -35.33 -20.75
C LYS A 539 13.73 -34.26 -19.90
N LEU A 540 14.14 -32.99 -19.98
CA LEU A 540 13.49 -31.90 -19.24
C LEU A 540 12.03 -31.68 -19.66
N VAL A 541 11.75 -31.76 -20.97
CA VAL A 541 10.38 -31.64 -21.49
C VAL A 541 9.53 -32.85 -21.08
N ASP A 542 10.11 -34.05 -21.08
CA ASP A 542 9.44 -35.27 -20.60
C ASP A 542 9.14 -35.20 -19.09
N ASP A 543 10.06 -34.67 -18.29
CA ASP A 543 9.89 -34.43 -16.85
C ASP A 543 8.77 -33.42 -16.57
N LEU A 544 8.62 -32.40 -17.44
CA LEU A 544 7.51 -31.44 -17.38
C LEU A 544 6.15 -32.03 -17.83
N LEU A 545 6.13 -33.00 -18.75
CA LEU A 545 4.92 -33.41 -19.48
C LEU A 545 4.43 -34.84 -19.23
N SER A 546 4.86 -35.51 -18.16
CA SER A 546 4.32 -36.83 -17.83
C SER A 546 2.81 -36.81 -17.54
N ARG A 547 2.02 -37.56 -18.34
CA ARG A 547 0.53 -37.61 -18.38
C ARG A 547 -0.16 -37.34 -17.03
N GLY A 548 -0.64 -36.12 -16.84
CA GLY A 548 -1.71 -35.81 -15.88
C GLY A 548 -3.06 -35.94 -16.57
N GLU A 549 -3.97 -36.74 -16.00
CA GLU A 549 -5.38 -36.77 -16.43
C GLU A 549 -6.05 -35.42 -16.11
N ASP A 550 -6.97 -34.99 -16.98
CA ASP A 550 -7.89 -33.83 -16.87
C ASP A 550 -7.35 -32.40 -17.10
N SER A 551 -6.76 -32.20 -18.28
CA SER A 551 -6.44 -30.89 -18.90
C SER A 551 -7.65 -29.92 -19.03
N ASP A 552 -8.87 -30.45 -19.18
CA ASP A 552 -10.09 -29.65 -19.39
C ASP A 552 -10.55 -28.91 -18.11
N ASP A 553 -10.33 -29.52 -16.92
CA ASP A 553 -10.69 -28.90 -15.64
C ASP A 553 -9.69 -27.78 -15.25
N ILE A 554 -8.40 -27.95 -15.56
CA ILE A 554 -7.38 -26.89 -15.43
C ILE A 554 -7.68 -25.73 -16.37
N ARG A 555 -8.09 -26.03 -17.61
CA ARG A 555 -8.50 -25.01 -18.58
C ARG A 555 -9.74 -24.26 -18.10
N ALA A 556 -10.78 -24.95 -17.64
CA ALA A 556 -11.96 -24.30 -17.09
C ALA A 556 -11.63 -23.46 -15.85
N LEU A 557 -10.68 -23.91 -15.02
CA LEU A 557 -10.17 -23.18 -13.85
C LEU A 557 -9.41 -21.92 -14.24
N LEU A 558 -8.50 -22.01 -15.21
CA LEU A 558 -7.74 -20.86 -15.70
C LEU A 558 -8.69 -19.92 -16.40
N ASP A 559 -9.56 -20.38 -17.29
CA ASP A 559 -10.55 -19.53 -17.95
C ASP A 559 -11.45 -18.81 -16.92
N ARG A 560 -11.84 -19.45 -15.81
CA ARG A 560 -12.66 -18.81 -14.76
C ARG A 560 -11.87 -17.83 -13.89
N ALA A 561 -10.61 -18.11 -13.60
CA ALA A 561 -9.75 -17.27 -12.77
C ALA A 561 -9.04 -16.14 -13.56
N VAL A 562 -8.85 -16.34 -14.87
CA VAL A 562 -8.08 -15.47 -15.78
C VAL A 562 -9.00 -14.54 -16.57
N CYS A 563 -10.21 -14.98 -16.96
CA CYS A 563 -11.11 -14.19 -17.82
C CYS A 563 -11.77 -12.99 -17.13
N GLU A 564 -11.59 -12.77 -15.82
CA GLU A 564 -12.05 -11.56 -15.15
C GLU A 564 -10.94 -10.50 -15.01
N SER A 565 -9.67 -10.77 -15.34
CA SER A 565 -8.58 -9.87 -14.94
C SER A 565 -7.38 -9.71 -15.88
N PHE A 566 -7.16 -10.56 -16.90
CA PHE A 566 -5.91 -10.49 -17.68
C PHE A 566 -6.11 -10.33 -19.20
N PRO A 567 -5.38 -9.41 -19.85
CA PRO A 567 -5.58 -9.04 -21.25
C PRO A 567 -4.89 -9.96 -22.28
N ALA A 568 -3.97 -10.86 -21.88
CA ALA A 568 -3.18 -11.68 -22.81
C ALA A 568 -3.55 -13.18 -22.76
N SER A 569 -3.44 -13.85 -23.92
CA SER A 569 -3.67 -15.30 -24.08
C SER A 569 -2.53 -16.18 -23.56
N VAL A 570 -1.34 -15.61 -23.34
CA VAL A 570 -0.15 -16.26 -22.81
C VAL A 570 0.52 -15.34 -21.78
N PHE A 571 0.86 -15.87 -20.61
CA PHE A 571 1.46 -15.11 -19.52
C PHE A 571 2.16 -16.03 -18.51
N LEU A 572 3.01 -15.44 -17.69
CA LEU A 572 3.70 -16.09 -16.58
C LEU A 572 3.05 -15.67 -15.25
N LEU A 573 2.78 -16.64 -14.38
CA LEU A 573 2.39 -16.38 -12.99
C LEU A 573 3.59 -16.66 -12.07
N VAL A 574 3.93 -15.67 -11.25
CA VAL A 574 5.07 -15.67 -10.34
C VAL A 574 4.55 -15.48 -8.92
N ASN A 575 4.43 -16.57 -8.16
CA ASN A 575 3.69 -16.57 -6.88
C ASN A 575 2.28 -15.90 -6.96
N GLY A 576 1.63 -16.08 -8.12
CA GLY A 576 0.34 -15.47 -8.46
C GLY A 576 0.42 -14.05 -9.04
N ARG A 577 1.58 -13.39 -9.07
CA ARG A 577 1.79 -12.13 -9.80
C ARG A 577 1.85 -12.36 -11.30
N TYR A 578 1.17 -11.51 -12.06
CA TYR A 578 1.08 -11.61 -13.51
C TYR A 578 2.25 -10.92 -14.21
N ILE A 579 2.84 -11.59 -15.20
CA ILE A 579 3.82 -11.04 -16.15
C ILE A 579 3.38 -11.42 -17.56
N GLY A 580 3.25 -10.44 -18.46
CA GLY A 580 2.77 -10.68 -19.82
C GLY A 580 3.81 -11.35 -20.72
N SER A 581 3.36 -12.03 -21.79
CA SER A 581 4.26 -12.70 -22.73
C SER A 581 5.30 -11.76 -23.37
N ARG A 582 4.92 -10.49 -23.59
CA ARG A 582 5.77 -9.45 -24.18
C ARG A 582 6.84 -8.91 -23.24
N ASP A 583 6.63 -9.08 -21.93
CA ASP A 583 7.53 -8.59 -20.90
C ASP A 583 8.76 -9.50 -20.74
N VAL A 584 8.69 -10.73 -21.25
CA VAL A 584 9.82 -11.67 -21.30
C VAL A 584 10.54 -11.51 -22.64
N LYS A 585 11.59 -10.69 -22.65
CA LYS A 585 12.39 -10.34 -23.84
C LYS A 585 13.52 -11.34 -24.08
N ASP A 586 14.21 -11.81 -23.04
CA ASP A 586 15.36 -12.72 -23.14
C ASP A 586 15.38 -13.77 -22.01
N ALA A 587 16.20 -14.81 -22.17
CA ALA A 587 16.39 -15.88 -21.17
C ALA A 587 16.87 -15.33 -19.81
N SER A 588 17.75 -14.34 -19.80
CA SER A 588 18.23 -13.66 -18.58
C SER A 588 17.12 -12.97 -17.77
N ASP A 589 15.96 -12.69 -18.39
CA ASP A 589 14.86 -12.05 -17.68
C ASP A 589 14.26 -12.96 -16.59
N PHE A 590 14.39 -14.30 -16.71
CA PHE A 590 13.91 -15.22 -15.68
C PHE A 590 14.67 -15.06 -14.36
N GLU A 591 15.97 -14.82 -14.42
CA GLU A 591 16.78 -14.52 -13.23
C GLU A 591 16.29 -13.24 -12.54
N LEU A 592 16.01 -12.18 -13.32
CA LEU A 592 15.44 -10.94 -12.82
C LEU A 592 14.07 -11.13 -12.18
N ILE A 593 13.21 -11.93 -12.81
CA ILE A 593 11.86 -12.22 -12.32
C ILE A 593 11.91 -12.96 -10.98
N VAL A 594 12.82 -13.94 -10.85
CA VAL A 594 13.02 -14.70 -9.62
C VAL A 594 13.53 -13.79 -8.50
N TYR A 595 14.60 -13.01 -8.73
CA TYR A 595 15.09 -12.07 -7.72
C TYR A 595 14.08 -10.98 -7.39
N GLY A 596 13.31 -10.52 -8.38
CA GLY A 596 12.21 -9.59 -8.17
C GLY A 596 11.16 -10.15 -7.20
N GLU A 597 10.73 -11.40 -7.37
CA GLU A 597 9.72 -11.97 -6.45
C GLU A 597 10.28 -12.29 -5.06
N LEU A 598 11.52 -12.77 -4.99
CA LEU A 598 12.25 -12.95 -3.73
C LEU A 598 12.23 -11.66 -2.90
N ALA A 599 12.62 -10.57 -3.54
CA ALA A 599 12.74 -9.27 -2.90
C ALA A 599 11.40 -8.60 -2.57
N LEU A 600 10.31 -8.97 -3.27
CA LEU A 600 8.98 -8.41 -3.05
C LEU A 600 8.18 -9.12 -1.96
N THR A 601 8.13 -10.45 -1.97
CA THR A 601 7.28 -11.21 -1.03
C THR A 601 7.84 -12.56 -0.61
N ALA A 602 8.62 -13.24 -1.45
CA ALA A 602 8.90 -14.66 -1.23
C ALA A 602 9.95 -14.90 -0.12
N GLU A 603 10.96 -14.04 0.02
CA GLU A 603 11.94 -14.14 1.11
C GLU A 603 11.28 -13.91 2.47
N ASP A 604 10.45 -12.86 2.57
CA ASP A 604 9.74 -12.54 3.82
C ASP A 604 8.74 -13.64 4.17
N ALA A 605 8.02 -14.18 3.18
CA ALA A 605 7.15 -15.33 3.38
C ALA A 605 7.92 -16.56 3.90
N ALA A 606 9.05 -16.89 3.28
CA ALA A 606 9.88 -18.03 3.67
C ALA A 606 10.50 -17.85 5.07
N ALA A 607 11.02 -16.65 5.36
CA ALA A 607 11.59 -16.31 6.66
C ALA A 607 10.53 -16.42 7.76
N THR A 608 9.35 -15.81 7.59
CA THR A 608 8.27 -15.88 8.57
C THR A 608 7.77 -17.32 8.74
N LEU A 609 7.58 -18.08 7.66
CA LEU A 609 7.16 -19.48 7.73
C LEU A 609 8.13 -20.36 8.52
N SER A 610 9.43 -20.17 8.32
CA SER A 610 10.48 -20.95 9.00
C SER A 610 10.45 -20.80 10.53
N THR A 611 9.91 -19.70 11.04
CA THR A 611 9.75 -19.49 12.50
C THR A 611 8.56 -20.24 13.09
N VAL A 612 7.62 -20.68 12.25
CA VAL A 612 6.29 -21.15 12.66
C VAL A 612 6.07 -22.64 12.38
N SER A 613 6.52 -23.16 11.23
CA SER A 613 6.35 -24.56 10.83
C SER A 613 7.43 -25.04 9.87
N GLU A 614 7.49 -26.36 9.61
CA GLU A 614 8.26 -26.89 8.48
C GLU A 614 7.74 -26.29 7.17
N THR A 615 8.66 -25.92 6.27
CA THR A 615 8.33 -25.11 5.08
C THR A 615 8.20 -25.98 3.83
N THR A 616 7.03 -25.94 3.20
CA THR A 616 6.83 -26.49 1.84
C THR A 616 6.74 -25.39 0.81
N ALA A 617 7.09 -25.69 -0.45
CA ALA A 617 7.02 -24.71 -1.54
C ALA A 617 5.59 -24.18 -1.76
N ASP A 618 4.55 -24.99 -1.53
CA ASP A 618 3.14 -24.57 -1.64
C ASP A 618 2.74 -23.62 -0.51
N GLN A 619 3.23 -23.85 0.71
CA GLN A 619 3.01 -22.94 1.84
C GLN A 619 3.70 -21.59 1.61
N ILE A 620 4.93 -21.60 1.06
CA ILE A 620 5.65 -20.35 0.71
C ILE A 620 4.92 -19.61 -0.41
N LEU A 621 4.53 -20.31 -1.48
CA LEU A 621 3.73 -19.76 -2.58
C LEU A 621 2.48 -19.04 -2.08
N LEU A 622 1.70 -19.71 -1.23
CA LEU A 622 0.45 -19.15 -0.72
C LEU A 622 0.68 -18.01 0.26
N SER A 623 1.70 -18.10 1.11
CA SER A 623 2.05 -17.03 2.04
C SER A 623 2.52 -15.78 1.29
N ALA A 624 3.41 -15.94 0.30
CA ALA A 624 3.87 -14.87 -0.58
C ALA A 624 2.71 -14.23 -1.36
N ASN A 625 1.78 -15.04 -1.88
CA ASN A 625 0.56 -14.54 -2.52
C ASN A 625 -0.31 -13.74 -1.55
N CYS A 626 -0.49 -14.22 -0.31
CA CYS A 626 -1.25 -13.53 0.73
C CYS A 626 -0.65 -12.16 1.07
N ILE A 627 0.68 -12.06 1.26
CA ILE A 627 1.37 -10.79 1.49
C ILE A 627 1.03 -9.80 0.37
N GLY A 628 1.17 -10.24 -0.89
CA GLY A 628 0.89 -9.39 -2.05
C GLY A 628 -0.57 -8.96 -2.17
N VAL A 629 -1.53 -9.85 -1.88
CA VAL A 629 -2.97 -9.55 -1.90
C VAL A 629 -3.34 -8.59 -0.78
N LEU A 630 -2.83 -8.81 0.44
CA LEU A 630 -3.11 -7.97 1.60
C LEU A 630 -2.51 -6.58 1.45
N ARG A 631 -1.29 -6.44 0.94
CA ARG A 631 -0.68 -5.13 0.66
C ARG A 631 -1.54 -4.28 -0.29
N LYS A 632 -2.14 -4.92 -1.30
CA LYS A 632 -3.03 -4.23 -2.25
C LYS A 632 -4.37 -3.85 -1.63
N ALA A 633 -4.94 -4.71 -0.79
CA ALA A 633 -6.27 -4.50 -0.21
C ALA A 633 -6.26 -3.61 1.05
N CYS A 634 -5.25 -3.77 1.90
CA CYS A 634 -5.12 -3.13 3.20
C CYS A 634 -4.15 -1.93 3.20
N GLY A 635 -3.37 -1.72 2.13
CA GLY A 635 -2.47 -0.58 2.02
C GLY A 635 -1.16 -0.77 2.79
N SER A 636 -0.68 0.30 3.44
CA SER A 636 0.62 0.33 4.12
C SER A 636 0.57 -0.40 5.46
N PHE A 637 1.73 -0.94 5.86
CA PHE A 637 1.93 -1.43 7.21
C PHE A 637 1.82 -0.30 8.23
N SER A 638 1.39 -0.66 9.43
CA SER A 638 1.30 0.21 10.60
C SER A 638 2.69 0.61 11.07
N SER A 639 2.98 1.91 11.10
CA SER A 639 4.18 2.44 11.75
C SER A 639 4.19 2.24 13.25
N ALA A 640 3.02 2.04 13.87
CA ALA A 640 2.91 1.82 15.29
C ALA A 640 3.03 0.32 15.63
N SER A 641 4.10 -0.08 16.32
CA SER A 641 4.15 -1.33 17.08
C SER A 641 3.43 -1.13 18.42
N VAL A 642 2.10 -1.05 18.38
CA VAL A 642 1.33 -0.88 19.62
C VAL A 642 1.32 -2.21 20.37
N ASP A 643 2.23 -2.36 21.33
CA ASP A 643 2.18 -3.47 22.26
C ASP A 643 1.05 -3.24 23.27
N VAL A 644 -0.14 -3.71 22.90
CA VAL A 644 -1.35 -3.65 23.72
C VAL A 644 -1.20 -4.47 25.02
N GLU A 645 -0.20 -5.36 25.12
CA GLU A 645 0.07 -6.15 26.31
C GLU A 645 0.97 -5.44 27.33
N ASN A 646 1.53 -4.28 26.99
CA ASN A 646 2.36 -3.52 27.91
C ASN A 646 1.54 -3.05 29.14
N GLU A 647 2.04 -3.38 30.33
CA GLU A 647 1.41 -3.06 31.62
C GLU A 647 1.09 -1.56 31.76
N ALA A 648 1.91 -0.68 31.17
CA ALA A 648 1.76 0.78 31.23
C ALA A 648 0.49 1.30 30.52
N VAL A 649 0.02 0.61 29.48
CA VAL A 649 -1.18 1.00 28.70
C VAL A 649 -2.38 0.10 28.95
N SER A 650 -2.19 -1.05 29.60
CA SER A 650 -3.24 -2.02 29.93
C SER A 650 -4.47 -1.40 30.60
N GLU A 651 -4.31 -0.31 31.36
CA GLU A 651 -5.41 0.39 32.03
C GLU A 651 -6.33 1.18 31.07
N PHE A 652 -5.87 1.46 29.86
CA PHE A 652 -6.59 2.20 28.80
C PHE A 652 -7.12 1.30 27.69
N VAL A 653 -6.89 -0.01 27.79
CA VAL A 653 -7.26 -0.99 26.76
C VAL A 653 -8.60 -1.63 27.10
N PHE A 654 -9.52 -1.55 26.15
CA PHE A 654 -10.80 -2.25 26.17
C PHE A 654 -10.75 -3.36 25.13
N ARG A 655 -11.09 -4.59 25.50
CA ARG A 655 -11.05 -5.75 24.59
C ARG A 655 -12.41 -6.41 24.48
N ARG A 656 -12.65 -6.99 23.30
CA ARG A 656 -13.68 -7.99 23.09
C ARG A 656 -13.01 -9.17 22.38
N GLU A 657 -12.88 -10.28 23.11
CA GLU A 657 -12.36 -11.55 22.60
C GLU A 657 -13.55 -12.50 22.41
N GLU A 658 -13.71 -13.03 21.19
CA GLU A 658 -14.84 -13.91 20.88
C GLU A 658 -14.56 -15.40 21.18
N THR A 659 -13.30 -15.84 21.32
CA THR A 659 -12.97 -17.28 21.40
C THR A 659 -11.70 -17.63 22.21
N GLU A 660 -11.65 -18.86 22.76
CA GLU A 660 -10.44 -19.47 23.37
C GLU A 660 -9.31 -19.77 22.34
N VAL A 661 -9.60 -19.72 21.04
CA VAL A 661 -8.65 -19.95 19.94
C VAL A 661 -8.10 -18.61 19.45
N GLU A 662 -6.81 -18.56 19.12
CA GLU A 662 -6.20 -17.34 18.57
C GLU A 662 -6.93 -16.84 17.30
N PRO A 663 -7.30 -15.55 17.25
CA PRO A 663 -8.13 -14.99 16.19
C PRO A 663 -7.35 -14.78 14.88
N TRP A 664 -7.96 -15.11 13.75
CA TRP A 664 -7.34 -14.87 12.42
C TRP A 664 -7.30 -13.39 12.04
N ILE A 665 -8.23 -12.60 12.57
CA ILE A 665 -8.32 -11.16 12.36
C ILE A 665 -8.26 -10.49 13.72
N GLN A 666 -7.28 -9.64 13.90
CA GLN A 666 -7.11 -8.78 15.06
C GLN A 666 -7.15 -7.34 14.59
N ALA A 667 -8.06 -6.55 15.16
CA ALA A 667 -8.16 -5.14 14.89
C ALA A 667 -7.89 -4.33 16.16
N THR A 668 -6.99 -3.37 16.08
CA THR A 668 -6.63 -2.48 17.17
C THR A 668 -6.86 -1.06 16.74
N ALA A 669 -7.67 -0.31 17.48
CA ALA A 669 -7.83 1.12 17.24
C ALA A 669 -7.21 1.91 18.40
N VAL A 670 -6.38 2.89 18.04
CA VAL A 670 -5.81 3.85 18.98
C VAL A 670 -6.51 5.19 18.77
N ALA A 671 -7.07 5.74 19.84
CA ALA A 671 -7.79 7.01 19.74
C ALA A 671 -7.72 7.80 21.04
N SER A 672 -7.61 9.12 20.90
CA SER A 672 -7.83 10.00 22.03
C SER A 672 -9.31 10.09 22.33
N ILE A 673 -9.68 10.06 23.62
CA ILE A 673 -11.05 10.45 24.03
C ILE A 673 -11.34 11.92 23.70
N ALA A 674 -10.30 12.76 23.61
CA ALA A 674 -10.44 14.15 23.22
C ALA A 674 -10.74 14.32 21.72
N ASN A 675 -10.65 13.27 20.91
CA ASN A 675 -10.97 13.35 19.48
C ASN A 675 -12.49 13.19 19.25
N PRO A 676 -13.16 14.15 18.60
CA PRO A 676 -14.58 14.05 18.24
C PRO A 676 -14.97 12.82 17.41
N LEU A 677 -14.03 12.26 16.65
CA LEU A 677 -14.23 11.11 15.77
C LEU A 677 -14.05 9.76 16.50
N CYS A 678 -13.57 9.78 17.74
CA CYS A 678 -13.38 8.61 18.60
C CYS A 678 -14.57 7.65 18.66
N PRO A 679 -15.83 8.09 18.90
CA PRO A 679 -17.00 7.20 18.87
C PRO A 679 -17.21 6.49 17.53
N LEU A 680 -16.97 7.18 16.42
CA LEU A 680 -17.15 6.62 15.08
C LEU A 680 -16.07 5.55 14.78
N ARG A 681 -14.84 5.78 15.24
CA ARG A 681 -13.75 4.79 15.13
C ARG A 681 -14.06 3.54 15.95
N LEU A 682 -14.46 3.72 17.21
CA LEU A 682 -14.86 2.61 18.08
C LEU A 682 -16.05 1.84 17.51
N ARG A 683 -17.06 2.53 16.97
CA ARG A 683 -18.22 1.87 16.35
C ARG A 683 -17.81 1.00 15.16
N THR A 684 -16.87 1.46 14.35
CA THR A 684 -16.32 0.69 13.21
C THR A 684 -15.66 -0.59 13.71
N LEU A 685 -14.91 -0.50 14.80
CA LEU A 685 -14.24 -1.64 15.42
C LEU A 685 -15.26 -2.66 15.94
N VAL A 686 -16.32 -2.21 16.63
CA VAL A 686 -17.42 -3.07 17.10
C VAL A 686 -18.10 -3.79 15.94
N THR A 687 -18.41 -3.05 14.87
CA THR A 687 -19.00 -3.61 13.65
C THR A 687 -18.10 -4.67 13.01
N MET A 688 -16.77 -4.49 13.03
CA MET A 688 -15.84 -5.52 12.53
C MET A 688 -15.84 -6.79 13.37
N SER A 689 -15.90 -6.69 14.71
CA SER A 689 -16.08 -7.86 15.58
C SER A 689 -17.33 -8.63 15.19
N GLU A 690 -18.46 -7.93 15.07
CA GLU A 690 -19.77 -8.53 14.73
C GLU A 690 -19.80 -9.17 13.33
N MET A 691 -19.17 -8.55 12.32
CA MET A 691 -19.23 -9.02 10.92
C MET A 691 -18.15 -10.05 10.57
N LEU A 692 -16.96 -9.94 11.16
CA LEU A 692 -15.78 -10.70 10.73
C LEU A 692 -15.27 -11.66 11.81
N HIS A 693 -15.92 -11.73 12.97
CA HIS A 693 -15.44 -12.47 14.14
C HIS A 693 -14.00 -12.08 14.51
N ALA A 694 -13.71 -10.78 14.39
CA ALA A 694 -12.40 -10.23 14.68
C ALA A 694 -12.24 -10.05 16.20
N SER A 695 -11.05 -10.37 16.71
CA SER A 695 -10.68 -9.91 18.05
C SER A 695 -10.36 -8.44 17.99
N VAL A 696 -10.97 -7.66 18.87
CA VAL A 696 -10.86 -6.21 18.83
C VAL A 696 -10.32 -5.65 20.13
N SER A 697 -9.38 -4.72 19.98
CA SER A 697 -8.79 -3.96 21.08
C SER A 697 -8.91 -2.46 20.80
N PHE A 698 -9.37 -1.70 21.78
CA PHE A 698 -9.47 -0.26 21.70
C PHE A 698 -8.61 0.37 22.79
N LEU A 699 -7.58 1.12 22.39
CA LEU A 699 -6.74 1.89 23.30
C LEU A 699 -7.29 3.31 23.39
N ALA A 700 -7.99 3.60 24.47
CA ALA A 700 -8.63 4.89 24.74
C ALA A 700 -7.71 5.77 25.60
N TYR A 701 -6.80 6.53 24.99
CA TYR A 701 -5.89 7.37 25.76
C TYR A 701 -6.52 8.74 26.11
N PRO A 702 -6.23 9.27 27.31
CA PRO A 702 -6.79 10.53 27.77
C PRO A 702 -6.03 11.72 27.18
N GLY A 703 -6.55 12.33 26.12
CA GLY A 703 -6.03 13.60 25.58
C GLY A 703 -6.45 14.82 26.41
N ALA A 704 -5.76 15.94 26.23
CA ALA A 704 -6.21 17.21 26.79
C ALA A 704 -7.46 17.72 26.06
N ILE A 705 -8.46 18.19 26.81
CA ILE A 705 -9.66 18.82 26.26
C ILE A 705 -9.64 20.27 26.71
N TYR A 706 -9.57 21.19 25.76
CA TYR A 706 -9.60 22.62 26.01
C TYR A 706 -11.02 23.18 25.86
N GLU A 707 -11.24 24.37 26.39
CA GLU A 707 -12.54 25.06 26.30
C GLU A 707 -12.99 25.29 24.84
N GLY A 708 -12.04 25.48 23.91
CA GLY A 708 -12.31 25.56 22.48
C GLY A 708 -12.88 24.26 21.89
N ASP A 709 -12.52 23.11 22.46
CA ASP A 709 -12.86 21.80 21.91
C ASP A 709 -14.28 21.36 22.28
N VAL A 710 -14.88 21.93 23.34
CA VAL A 710 -16.21 21.51 23.82
C VAL A 710 -17.29 21.59 22.72
N GLY A 711 -17.15 22.53 21.78
CA GLY A 711 -18.09 22.68 20.66
C GLY A 711 -17.91 21.68 19.52
N THR A 712 -16.81 20.91 19.51
CA THR A 712 -16.51 19.91 18.49
C THR A 712 -17.01 18.53 18.87
N PHE A 713 -17.42 18.30 20.12
CA PHE A 713 -18.05 17.05 20.52
C PHE A 713 -19.55 17.02 20.15
N ALA A 714 -20.01 15.87 19.70
CA ALA A 714 -21.37 15.66 19.21
C ALA A 714 -21.93 14.33 19.72
N PHE A 715 -23.27 14.26 19.78
CA PHE A 715 -23.96 12.98 19.81
C PHE A 715 -23.76 12.34 18.44
N SER A 716 -23.08 11.21 18.38
CA SER A 716 -22.66 10.62 17.11
C SER A 716 -23.17 9.20 16.96
N ARG A 717 -23.63 8.84 15.76
CA ARG A 717 -24.05 7.48 15.39
C ARG A 717 -23.50 7.13 14.03
N ARG A 718 -22.82 5.99 13.92
CA ARG A 718 -22.45 5.39 12.63
C ARG A 718 -23.54 4.39 12.23
N VAL A 719 -24.06 4.52 11.01
CA VAL A 719 -25.12 3.66 10.48
C VAL A 719 -24.46 2.61 9.60
N VAL A 720 -24.33 1.39 10.12
CA VAL A 720 -23.85 0.22 9.37
C VAL A 720 -24.69 -0.96 9.78
N ALA A 721 -25.37 -1.60 8.82
CA ALA A 721 -26.15 -2.79 9.08
C ALA A 721 -25.25 -4.02 8.97
N THR A 722 -25.13 -4.78 10.06
CA THR A 722 -24.36 -6.05 10.06
C THR A 722 -25.14 -7.20 9.45
N GLU A 723 -26.48 -7.15 9.54
CA GLU A 723 -27.40 -8.14 8.99
C GLU A 723 -28.63 -7.47 8.34
N PRO A 724 -29.25 -8.09 7.31
CA PRO A 724 -30.47 -7.57 6.72
C PRO A 724 -31.64 -7.67 7.71
N SER A 725 -32.38 -6.57 7.85
CA SER A 725 -33.59 -6.53 8.69
C SER A 725 -34.87 -6.68 7.85
N PHE A 726 -35.88 -7.35 8.41
CA PHE A 726 -37.18 -7.58 7.75
C PHE A 726 -38.33 -7.11 8.65
N ASP A 727 -39.36 -6.53 8.03
CA ASP A 727 -40.59 -6.17 8.74
C ASP A 727 -41.45 -7.42 9.02
N SER A 728 -42.56 -7.23 9.74
CA SER A 728 -43.49 -8.31 10.08
C SER A 728 -44.17 -8.97 8.86
N ARG A 729 -44.00 -8.41 7.65
CA ARG A 729 -44.52 -8.91 6.38
C ARG A 729 -43.44 -9.62 5.56
N GLY A 730 -42.21 -9.69 6.05
CA GLY A 730 -41.07 -10.26 5.34
C GLY A 730 -40.48 -9.35 4.27
N ILE A 731 -40.84 -8.06 4.27
CA ILE A 731 -40.26 -7.05 3.37
C ILE A 731 -38.98 -6.51 4.03
N ARG A 732 -37.92 -6.28 3.25
CA ARG A 732 -36.69 -5.66 3.76
C ARG A 732 -37.04 -4.34 4.44
N SER A 733 -36.71 -4.25 5.72
CA SER A 733 -36.89 -3.03 6.51
C SER A 733 -35.70 -2.11 6.27
N SER A 734 -35.96 -0.81 6.20
CA SER A 734 -34.95 0.26 6.12
C SER A 734 -34.54 0.77 7.50
N TRP A 735 -34.79 -0.01 8.56
CA TRP A 735 -34.67 0.49 9.93
C TRP A 735 -33.23 0.46 10.44
N ALA A 736 -32.47 -0.59 10.09
CA ALA A 736 -31.04 -0.68 10.40
C ALA A 736 -30.21 0.41 9.69
N GLU A 737 -30.76 0.98 8.61
CA GLU A 737 -30.18 2.03 7.80
C GLU A 737 -30.54 3.46 8.28
N ARG A 738 -30.96 3.65 9.55
CA ARG A 738 -31.25 4.97 10.12
C ARG A 738 -30.40 5.29 11.34
N ALA A 739 -30.00 6.55 11.47
CA ALA A 739 -29.46 7.09 12.71
C ALA A 739 -30.61 7.56 13.61
N VAL A 740 -30.61 7.12 14.87
CA VAL A 740 -31.66 7.43 15.83
C VAL A 740 -31.03 7.95 17.10
N PHE A 741 -31.51 9.09 17.58
CA PHE A 741 -31.05 9.75 18.78
C PHE A 741 -32.20 9.82 19.78
N TYR A 742 -31.97 9.35 21.00
CA TYR A 742 -32.93 9.39 22.09
C TYR A 742 -32.41 10.36 23.17
N ASP A 743 -33.33 10.91 23.96
CA ASP A 743 -33.03 11.73 25.16
C ASP A 743 -32.07 12.92 24.92
N LEU A 744 -32.11 13.52 23.72
CA LEU A 744 -31.33 14.72 23.38
C LEU A 744 -31.77 15.93 24.22
N PRO A 745 -30.86 16.86 24.55
CA PRO A 745 -31.16 18.00 25.40
C PRO A 745 -32.12 18.98 24.71
N GLN A 746 -33.19 19.36 25.41
CA GLN A 746 -34.26 20.19 24.86
C GLN A 746 -34.03 21.70 25.01
N ASP A 747 -33.17 22.09 25.96
CA ASP A 747 -32.83 23.46 26.30
C ASP A 747 -31.66 24.02 25.47
N LYS A 748 -31.04 23.18 24.63
CA LYS A 748 -29.90 23.55 23.78
C LYS A 748 -30.30 23.60 22.30
N ILE A 749 -29.57 24.41 21.53
CA ILE A 749 -29.70 24.45 20.07
C ILE A 749 -28.84 23.35 19.48
N LEU A 750 -29.42 22.56 18.59
CA LEU A 750 -28.74 21.44 17.95
C LEU A 750 -28.51 21.70 16.46
N THR A 751 -27.36 21.26 15.97
CA THR A 751 -27.02 21.27 14.54
C THR A 751 -26.70 19.85 14.09
N VAL A 752 -27.33 19.39 13.01
CA VAL A 752 -27.11 18.06 12.44
C VAL A 752 -26.08 18.16 11.32
N SER A 753 -25.07 17.30 11.38
CA SER A 753 -24.10 17.06 10.31
C SER A 753 -24.14 15.60 9.89
N ILE A 754 -23.87 15.35 8.62
CA ILE A 754 -23.77 14.01 8.05
C ILE A 754 -22.41 13.85 7.42
N GLY A 755 -21.71 12.79 7.79
CA GLY A 755 -20.51 12.37 7.08
C GLY A 755 -20.76 11.10 6.28
N SER A 756 -20.38 11.14 5.00
CA SER A 756 -20.50 10.04 4.06
C SER A 756 -19.12 9.58 3.57
N PRO A 757 -19.04 8.40 2.94
CA PRO A 757 -17.89 8.03 2.13
C PRO A 757 -17.53 9.12 1.10
N ARG A 758 -16.24 9.24 0.75
CA ARG A 758 -15.70 10.32 -0.10
C ARG A 758 -16.29 10.37 -1.52
N ASN A 759 -16.85 9.26 -2.00
CA ASN A 759 -17.44 9.12 -3.33
C ASN A 759 -18.96 9.38 -3.38
N TRP A 760 -19.56 9.83 -2.29
CA TRP A 760 -21.00 10.14 -2.23
C TRP A 760 -21.24 11.65 -2.34
N LEU A 761 -22.25 12.04 -3.11
CA LEU A 761 -22.81 13.39 -3.08
C LEU A 761 -24.18 13.33 -2.41
N LEU A 762 -24.33 14.06 -1.31
CA LEU A 762 -25.56 14.11 -0.52
C LEU A 762 -26.22 15.49 -0.64
N GLU A 763 -27.54 15.49 -0.77
CA GLU A 763 -28.36 16.70 -0.68
C GLU A 763 -29.54 16.44 0.28
N SER A 764 -29.96 17.45 1.04
CA SER A 764 -31.16 17.33 1.86
C SER A 764 -32.41 17.52 1.00
N GLN A 765 -33.23 16.48 0.85
CA GLN A 765 -34.45 16.53 0.01
C GLN A 765 -35.71 16.88 0.81
N ALA A 766 -35.76 16.48 2.08
CA ALA A 766 -36.90 16.75 2.96
C ALA A 766 -36.43 16.88 4.40
N ALA A 767 -36.41 18.12 4.91
CA ALA A 767 -36.20 18.45 6.31
C ALA A 767 -37.42 19.22 6.82
N ALA A 768 -38.09 18.69 7.84
CA ALA A 768 -39.24 19.34 8.46
C ALA A 768 -38.85 20.53 9.35
N VAL A 769 -37.57 20.63 9.71
CA VAL A 769 -37.00 21.63 10.61
C VAL A 769 -35.65 22.08 10.03
N ASP A 770 -35.27 23.33 10.27
CA ASP A 770 -33.92 23.82 9.98
C ASP A 770 -32.87 22.99 10.73
N MET A 771 -32.05 22.26 9.98
CA MET A 771 -31.06 21.32 10.52
C MET A 771 -29.88 22.01 11.20
N ASP A 772 -29.69 23.31 10.93
CA ASP A 772 -28.65 24.11 11.57
C ASP A 772 -29.11 24.74 12.88
N ASN A 773 -30.43 24.74 13.15
CA ASN A 773 -31.05 25.41 14.30
C ASN A 773 -32.23 24.61 14.87
N ILE A 774 -31.98 23.39 15.33
CA ILE A 774 -33.03 22.54 15.91
C ILE A 774 -33.26 22.93 17.37
N TYR A 775 -34.51 23.28 17.69
CA TYR A 775 -34.98 23.55 19.06
C TYR A 775 -36.03 22.52 19.46
N LEU A 776 -35.62 21.47 20.18
CA LEU A 776 -36.55 20.39 20.55
C LEU A 776 -37.69 20.88 21.46
N SER A 777 -37.45 21.88 22.32
CA SER A 777 -38.49 22.52 23.14
C SER A 777 -39.61 23.22 22.35
N ARG A 778 -39.43 23.47 21.05
CA ARG A 778 -40.45 24.05 20.16
C ARG A 778 -41.24 22.98 19.40
N ILE A 779 -40.89 21.72 19.56
CA ILE A 779 -41.54 20.58 18.91
C ILE A 779 -42.50 19.94 19.92
N PRO A 780 -43.76 19.67 19.56
CA PRO A 780 -44.70 19.04 20.49
C PRO A 780 -44.24 17.63 20.90
N ASP A 781 -44.42 17.25 22.16
CA ASP A 781 -43.94 15.97 22.74
C ASP A 781 -44.43 14.71 21.99
N GLU A 782 -45.52 14.81 21.22
CA GLU A 782 -46.08 13.71 20.42
C GLU A 782 -45.44 13.57 19.01
N HIS A 783 -44.39 14.35 18.71
CA HIS A 783 -43.79 14.45 17.38
C HIS A 783 -42.28 14.21 17.42
N GLN A 784 -41.77 13.57 16.36
CA GLN A 784 -40.35 13.33 16.14
C GLN A 784 -39.84 14.10 14.92
N VAL A 785 -38.56 14.49 14.95
CA VAL A 785 -37.88 15.04 13.77
C VAL A 785 -37.41 13.88 12.91
N CYS A 786 -37.88 13.81 11.67
CA CYS A 786 -37.39 12.87 10.67
C CYS A 786 -36.93 13.64 9.43
N THR A 787 -35.73 13.32 8.97
CA THR A 787 -35.12 13.91 7.77
C THR A 787 -34.57 12.79 6.91
N THR A 788 -34.68 12.92 5.58
CA THR A 788 -34.13 11.94 4.63
C THR A 788 -33.22 12.63 3.62
N PHE A 789 -32.07 12.01 3.37
CA PHE A 789 -31.03 12.50 2.47
C PHE A 789 -30.89 11.51 1.32
N PRO A 790 -31.37 11.83 0.10
CA PRO A 790 -30.99 11.05 -1.08
C PRO A 790 -29.50 11.21 -1.37
N SER A 791 -28.92 10.15 -1.92
CA SER A 791 -27.54 10.14 -2.39
C SER A 791 -27.53 10.00 -3.91
N ILE A 792 -26.69 10.78 -4.57
CA ILE A 792 -26.34 10.55 -5.97
C ILE A 792 -24.98 9.84 -5.97
N CYS A 793 -24.98 8.57 -6.35
CA CYS A 793 -23.76 7.78 -6.47
C CYS A 793 -23.34 7.72 -7.95
N THR A 794 -22.14 8.21 -8.25
CA THR A 794 -21.54 8.03 -9.58
C THR A 794 -20.96 6.63 -9.67
N ILE A 795 -21.63 5.74 -10.42
CA ILE A 795 -21.05 4.46 -10.84
C ILE A 795 -20.51 4.71 -12.26
N ASP A 796 -19.18 4.72 -12.41
CA ASP A 796 -18.45 4.79 -13.69
C ASP A 796 -19.14 5.59 -14.81
N GLY A 797 -19.11 6.92 -14.70
CA GLY A 797 -19.38 7.83 -15.81
C GLY A 797 -20.85 8.12 -16.15
N ASP A 798 -21.82 7.43 -15.54
CA ASP A 798 -23.24 7.76 -15.68
C ASP A 798 -23.83 8.24 -14.34
N ILE A 799 -24.24 9.51 -14.30
CA ILE A 799 -24.93 10.10 -13.15
C ILE A 799 -26.32 9.47 -13.05
N ARG A 800 -26.56 8.61 -12.07
CA ARG A 800 -27.90 8.15 -11.68
C ARG A 800 -28.19 8.62 -10.26
N ALA A 801 -29.23 9.46 -10.12
CA ALA A 801 -29.78 9.79 -8.82
C ALA A 801 -30.52 8.55 -8.26
N PHE A 802 -30.22 8.16 -7.01
CA PHE A 802 -30.90 7.09 -6.30
C PHE A 802 -31.97 7.61 -5.33
#